data_AF-A0A918KNU9-F1
#
_entry.id   AF-A0A918KNU9-F1
#
_cell.length_a   1.000
_cell.length_b   1.000
_cell.length_c   1.000
_cell.angle_alpha   90.00
_cell.angle_beta   90.00
_cell.angle_gamma   90.00
#
_symmetry.space_group_name_H-M   'P 1'
#
loop_
_entity.id
_entity.type
_entity.pdbx_description
1 polymer ?
#
loop_
_entity_poly.entity_id
_entity_poly.type
_entity_poly.pdbx_seq_one_letter_code
_entity_poly.pdbx_strand_id
1 'polypeptide(L)'
;MISRCIWLFAFLFLCFGAGRAGAQNTPVENAPDISLRSDTELGAFEAGASSNSLVLEELRVAVDVHAGVAQVSLWATLRNETSDDVEASFAYPLPEGAVINGYALDIEGNLVDGVLMPKERAEALYTDRVTQSIDPGIAARTADNRYRTRIYPIAADGGRRSIRLDFAAPVPTSGLRLPLTQTQITERVRIEISGDGAEMARSPTEGAAAENVTLSGDIYIPAAPSAGSLTTHAGQKFLTLPLDTQKSAPAVKINSVAIIWDTSLSRDANTLVTEQRFVSDVLARLSPKTQSLVHGADQVDFAAPYASASDLNAAIKRLNYDGATNLAKLLNAENLTASDICIVVTDGKSTLGAGVVPNLPCRAFTFSAQENPNADWLAIFAAKNGGANLSNLGASEAARRISNGGSPQLAFGQVGEIFKAGQRQWLILPVEKTSKTIDVVFTSETKTIKLRDLETRDHAAAGSIWAQRRLAELRTQGPQAFDALVKTSRRWHVQTQETAFLVLEEVSDYLDAKIDPPDSFPAEQMVNYKEALAESRAEEAEARAEHFDDLRELWDEQVAWWNGDWAKLSPPQVAVEYSVAPVEGEVVQSPPPPSIVRPAEDQLDVELDVIVTTGSRVSDEEIIVTGSRRINPAGSLPAEISVTSRPWSPDRPYLTALANLDGAAFETAYRQQRRDYGDRPSFYLEIADRLHRKGQSDRAARMAATALELDNATLITRTNVADRLLMFGRTPDAIALYRDVLPASQDRPQPFYNLALALIQAGDKATGPERDALYGEAFEHLVHVINSPWEDDYEGIHLIALQDLNRTLARLPKRKRRKFEKALGLDKAYYQNLPVDIRVLIDWTADDADLDIHVIERVGAEDEEEAYYSNPATERGGRVSNDMTEGYGPEEYMIRRAPDGLYRVESDYYAQDDYAEDGALKLRARLWRNFGRKTESFETVIIEMLEKKEDAYVLGEIQVGPKAAPAIAAEPESE
;
A
#
# COMPACT_ATOMS: atom_id res chain seq x y z
N MET A 1 48.16 32.33 -63.35
CA MET A 1 47.60 31.49 -64.43
C MET A 1 48.59 30.39 -64.75
N ILE A 2 48.26 29.13 -64.99
CA ILE A 2 47.01 28.35 -64.89
C ILE A 2 47.45 26.87 -64.97
N SER A 3 46.86 26.04 -64.12
CA SER A 3 46.69 24.57 -64.22
C SER A 3 47.92 23.65 -64.32
N ARG A 4 48.04 22.72 -63.37
CA ARG A 4 47.31 21.43 -63.39
C ARG A 4 47.58 20.64 -62.10
N CYS A 5 46.51 20.27 -61.39
CA CYS A 5 46.51 19.26 -60.33
C CYS A 5 45.73 18.04 -60.82
N ILE A 6 46.21 16.82 -60.53
CA ILE A 6 45.42 15.60 -60.29
C ILE A 6 46.29 14.63 -59.46
N TRP A 7 45.75 14.36 -58.26
CA TRP A 7 45.69 13.10 -57.50
C TRP A 7 46.89 12.45 -56.78
N LEU A 8 46.54 12.10 -55.51
CA LEU A 8 46.97 10.99 -54.64
C LEU A 8 48.33 11.08 -53.91
N PHE A 9 48.28 11.39 -52.61
CA PHE A 9 49.24 11.03 -51.54
C PHE A 9 48.59 11.45 -50.20
N ALA A 10 48.88 10.90 -49.02
CA ALA A 10 49.94 10.01 -48.59
C ALA A 10 49.54 9.34 -47.26
N PHE A 11 50.03 8.12 -47.11
CA PHE A 11 50.30 7.45 -45.85
C PHE A 11 51.66 7.94 -45.31
N LEU A 12 51.76 8.10 -43.98
CA LEU A 12 52.96 8.27 -43.15
C LEU A 12 53.80 9.55 -43.25
N PHE A 13 53.82 10.32 -42.15
CA PHE A 13 55.07 10.82 -41.57
C PHE A 13 55.01 10.77 -40.03
N LEU A 14 56.08 10.23 -39.45
CA LEU A 14 56.31 9.99 -38.03
C LEU A 14 57.26 11.06 -37.45
N CYS A 15 57.07 11.33 -36.15
CA CYS A 15 58.04 11.82 -35.14
C CYS A 15 57.94 13.27 -34.60
N PHE A 16 57.44 13.31 -33.36
CA PHE A 16 57.85 14.05 -32.14
C PHE A 16 57.52 15.55 -31.94
N GLY A 17 56.74 15.81 -30.87
CA GLY A 17 56.63 17.10 -30.18
C GLY A 17 55.45 17.14 -29.21
N ALA A 18 55.74 17.14 -27.90
CA ALA A 18 54.82 16.95 -26.78
C ALA A 18 53.72 18.01 -26.61
N GLY A 19 52.53 17.57 -26.17
CA GLY A 19 51.45 18.37 -25.62
C GLY A 19 50.59 17.51 -24.69
N ARG A 20 50.58 17.84 -23.39
CA ARG A 20 49.81 17.18 -22.33
C ARG A 20 48.31 17.14 -22.67
N ALA A 21 47.74 15.95 -22.78
CA ALA A 21 46.30 15.75 -22.67
C ALA A 21 45.99 15.29 -21.24
N GLY A 22 45.30 16.14 -20.47
CA GLY A 22 44.80 15.78 -19.15
C GLY A 22 43.81 14.64 -19.27
N ALA A 23 44.00 13.61 -18.45
CA ALA A 23 43.00 12.58 -18.23
C ALA A 23 41.75 13.23 -17.65
N GLN A 24 40.65 13.21 -18.40
CA GLN A 24 39.33 13.45 -17.83
C GLN A 24 38.95 12.18 -17.07
N ASN A 25 38.75 12.31 -15.76
CA ASN A 25 38.24 11.26 -14.88
C ASN A 25 36.81 10.89 -15.30
N THR A 26 36.64 9.75 -15.98
CA THR A 26 35.38 9.02 -15.97
C THR A 26 35.24 8.27 -14.65
N PRO A 27 34.09 8.30 -13.96
CA PRO A 27 33.89 7.56 -12.71
C PRO A 27 34.13 6.06 -12.94
N VAL A 28 34.80 5.40 -12.00
CA VAL A 28 34.90 3.94 -11.96
C VAL A 28 33.53 3.42 -11.54
N GLU A 29 32.67 3.12 -12.51
CA GLU A 29 31.23 2.80 -12.35
C GLU A 29 30.92 1.69 -11.31
N ASN A 30 31.92 0.89 -10.92
CA ASN A 30 31.78 -0.25 -10.01
C ASN A 30 32.65 -0.18 -8.74
N ALA A 31 33.13 0.99 -8.33
CA ALA A 31 33.85 1.16 -7.06
C ALA A 31 32.89 1.44 -5.88
N PRO A 32 33.28 1.10 -4.62
CA PRO A 32 32.63 1.67 -3.44
C PRO A 32 32.79 3.19 -3.42
N ASP A 33 31.75 3.90 -3.00
CA ASP A 33 31.69 5.36 -3.06
C ASP A 33 31.35 5.95 -1.69
N ILE A 34 31.99 7.08 -1.36
CA ILE A 34 31.79 7.84 -0.12
C ILE A 34 31.58 9.30 -0.50
N SER A 35 30.40 9.83 -0.17
CA SER A 35 30.01 11.21 -0.50
C SER A 35 29.51 11.97 0.72
N LEU A 36 29.75 13.27 0.75
CA LEU A 36 29.26 14.21 1.77
C LEU A 36 27.93 14.85 1.37
N ARG A 37 27.17 15.31 2.37
CA ARG A 37 26.04 16.24 2.20
C ARG A 37 26.33 17.53 2.97
N SER A 38 26.12 18.68 2.33
CA SER A 38 26.21 20.00 2.98
C SER A 38 24.80 20.52 3.33
N ASP A 39 24.62 21.05 4.54
CA ASP A 39 23.34 21.35 5.20
C ASP A 39 22.41 22.40 4.55
N THR A 40 22.71 22.94 3.37
CA THR A 40 22.01 24.15 2.91
C THR A 40 20.76 23.99 2.03
N GLU A 41 20.47 22.84 1.40
CA GLU A 41 19.20 22.68 0.64
C GLU A 41 18.74 21.21 0.60
N LEU A 42 17.42 20.96 0.74
CA LEU A 42 16.76 19.66 0.54
C LEU A 42 16.75 19.25 -0.96
N GLY A 43 17.94 19.18 -1.57
CA GLY A 43 18.20 18.80 -2.96
C GLY A 43 19.24 17.68 -3.10
N ALA A 44 19.32 17.06 -4.27
CA ALA A 44 20.02 15.80 -4.54
C ALA A 44 21.52 15.76 -4.14
N PHE A 45 21.99 14.56 -3.79
CA PHE A 45 23.41 14.24 -3.53
C PHE A 45 24.31 14.76 -4.66
N GLU A 46 25.21 15.69 -4.36
CA GLU A 46 26.24 16.10 -5.32
C GLU A 46 27.28 14.99 -5.48
N ALA A 47 27.06 14.12 -6.47
CA ALA A 47 28.09 13.23 -6.97
C ALA A 47 29.17 14.05 -7.68
N GLY A 48 30.15 14.56 -6.93
CA GLY A 48 31.37 15.11 -7.52
C GLY A 48 31.99 16.35 -6.86
N ALA A 49 31.40 16.94 -5.83
CA ALA A 49 32.00 18.09 -5.14
C ALA A 49 32.48 17.71 -3.73
N SER A 50 33.79 17.85 -3.51
CA SER A 50 34.52 17.69 -2.24
C SER A 50 34.49 16.31 -1.54
N SER A 51 35.11 15.28 -2.12
CA SER A 51 35.50 14.09 -1.34
C SER A 51 36.68 14.33 -0.39
N ASN A 52 37.34 15.49 -0.44
CA ASN A 52 38.62 15.75 0.24
C ASN A 52 38.56 15.93 1.76
N SER A 53 37.41 15.78 2.41
CA SER A 53 37.26 16.06 3.84
C SER A 53 36.79 14.89 4.71
N LEU A 54 36.36 13.76 4.14
CA LEU A 54 36.22 12.50 4.85
C LEU A 54 37.39 11.58 4.50
N VAL A 55 38.05 11.04 5.51
CA VAL A 55 39.13 10.06 5.35
C VAL A 55 38.61 8.69 5.72
N LEU A 56 38.81 7.70 4.83
CA LEU A 56 38.65 6.29 5.18
C LEU A 56 39.87 5.84 5.99
N GLU A 57 39.75 5.92 7.31
CA GLU A 57 40.83 5.63 8.25
C GLU A 57 41.12 4.12 8.30
N GLU A 58 40.08 3.29 8.41
CA GLU A 58 40.23 1.83 8.47
C GLU A 58 39.24 1.13 7.53
N LEU A 59 39.75 0.15 6.79
CA LEU A 59 38.95 -0.79 5.99
C LEU A 59 39.35 -2.23 6.33
N ARG A 60 38.43 -2.99 6.92
CA ARG A 60 38.60 -4.43 7.15
C ARG A 60 37.64 -5.21 6.28
N VAL A 61 38.13 -6.26 5.62
CA VAL A 61 37.31 -7.19 4.85
C VAL A 61 37.63 -8.62 5.26
N ALA A 62 36.63 -9.36 5.70
CA ALA A 62 36.73 -10.79 5.97
C ALA A 62 35.83 -11.56 4.99
N VAL A 63 36.38 -12.61 4.37
CA VAL A 63 35.67 -13.50 3.45
C VAL A 63 35.86 -14.93 3.93
N ASP A 64 34.76 -15.61 4.25
CA ASP A 64 34.76 -17.05 4.58
C ASP A 64 33.87 -17.80 3.59
N VAL A 65 34.40 -18.86 2.97
CA VAL A 65 33.73 -19.57 1.87
C VAL A 65 33.50 -21.03 2.23
N HIS A 66 32.24 -21.45 2.27
CA HIS A 66 31.86 -22.83 2.58
C HIS A 66 30.83 -23.38 1.60
N ALA A 67 31.09 -24.58 1.07
CA ALA A 67 30.26 -25.25 0.08
C ALA A 67 30.00 -24.40 -1.18
N GLY A 68 30.94 -23.51 -1.53
CA GLY A 68 30.81 -22.57 -2.65
C GLY A 68 29.89 -21.38 -2.39
N VAL A 69 29.61 -21.06 -1.12
CA VAL A 69 28.89 -19.84 -0.69
C VAL A 69 29.79 -19.06 0.27
N ALA A 70 29.94 -17.76 0.04
CA ALA A 70 30.75 -16.85 0.84
C ALA A 70 29.89 -16.07 1.86
N GLN A 71 30.38 -15.92 3.08
CA GLN A 71 30.01 -14.84 3.99
C GLN A 71 31.09 -13.75 3.90
N VAL A 72 30.69 -12.51 3.69
CA VAL A 72 31.56 -11.34 3.62
C VAL A 72 31.18 -10.37 4.72
N SER A 73 32.16 -9.88 5.46
CA SER A 73 32.01 -8.83 6.46
C SER A 73 32.99 -7.69 6.13
N LEU A 74 32.45 -6.49 5.96
CA LEU A 74 33.19 -5.28 5.63
C LEU A 74 33.03 -4.27 6.77
N TRP A 75 34.14 -3.82 7.36
CA TRP A 75 34.15 -2.72 8.32
C TRP A 75 34.82 -1.50 7.70
N ALA A 76 34.24 -0.33 7.89
CA ALA A 76 34.79 0.94 7.45
C ALA A 76 34.72 1.96 8.59
N THR A 77 35.84 2.60 8.94
CA THR A 77 35.89 3.72 9.89
C THR A 77 36.16 5.00 9.10
N LEU A 78 35.20 5.92 9.15
CA LEU A 78 35.27 7.23 8.52
C LEU A 78 35.70 8.27 9.55
N ARG A 79 36.59 9.18 9.16
CA ARG A 79 37.05 10.30 9.99
C ARG A 79 36.77 11.62 9.29
N ASN A 80 36.16 12.55 10.01
CA ASN A 80 35.84 13.88 9.50
C ASN A 80 37.00 14.87 9.75
N GLU A 81 37.50 15.50 8.69
CA GLU A 81 38.53 16.55 8.74
C GLU A 81 37.96 17.97 8.57
N THR A 82 36.63 18.14 8.44
CA THR A 82 36.00 19.48 8.42
C THR A 82 35.85 20.04 9.82
N SER A 83 35.63 21.36 9.89
CA SER A 83 35.27 22.10 11.11
C SER A 83 33.78 22.01 11.47
N ASP A 84 32.97 21.40 10.61
CA ASP A 84 31.53 21.24 10.80
C ASP A 84 31.18 19.75 10.93
N ASP A 85 30.07 19.44 11.61
CA ASP A 85 29.49 18.10 11.64
C ASP A 85 28.93 17.78 10.25
N VAL A 86 29.07 16.53 9.80
CA VAL A 86 28.70 16.15 8.42
C VAL A 86 27.90 14.86 8.34
N GLU A 87 26.99 14.77 7.37
CA GLU A 87 26.37 13.52 6.93
C GLU A 87 27.26 12.84 5.87
N ALA A 88 27.54 11.55 6.07
CA ALA A 88 28.24 10.72 5.10
C ALA A 88 27.31 9.68 4.48
N SER A 89 27.44 9.46 3.17
CA SER A 89 26.82 8.35 2.46
C SER A 89 27.89 7.37 2.00
N PHE A 90 27.80 6.11 2.45
CA PHE A 90 28.65 5.01 2.00
C PHE A 90 27.85 4.07 1.11
N ALA A 91 28.36 3.75 -0.08
CA ALA A 91 27.72 2.83 -1.02
C ALA A 91 28.67 1.73 -1.51
N TYR A 92 28.21 0.47 -1.48
CA TYR A 92 28.97 -0.69 -1.94
C TYR A 92 28.22 -1.47 -3.03
N PRO A 93 28.81 -1.73 -4.21
CA PRO A 93 28.16 -2.53 -5.24
C PRO A 93 28.18 -4.02 -4.87
N LEU A 94 26.99 -4.63 -4.78
CA LEU A 94 26.88 -6.02 -4.35
C LEU A 94 27.06 -6.99 -5.54
N PRO A 95 27.73 -8.14 -5.34
CA PRO A 95 27.82 -9.15 -6.39
C PRO A 95 26.46 -9.76 -6.72
N GLU A 96 26.34 -10.38 -7.91
CA GLU A 96 25.11 -11.05 -8.32
C GLU A 96 24.72 -12.17 -7.33
N GLY A 97 23.46 -12.17 -6.89
CA GLY A 97 22.96 -13.14 -5.92
C GLY A 97 23.37 -12.86 -4.47
N ALA A 98 23.94 -11.69 -4.17
CA ALA A 98 24.26 -11.31 -2.80
C ALA A 98 23.00 -11.06 -1.94
N VAL A 99 23.15 -11.33 -0.64
CA VAL A 99 22.11 -11.17 0.37
C VAL A 99 22.70 -10.44 1.55
N ILE A 100 22.29 -9.18 1.78
CA ILE A 100 22.69 -8.44 2.96
C ILE A 100 22.06 -9.11 4.18
N ASN A 101 22.91 -9.47 5.15
CA ASN A 101 22.50 -10.18 6.35
C ASN A 101 22.99 -9.56 7.66
N GLY A 102 23.51 -8.33 7.62
CA GLY A 102 23.87 -7.58 8.82
C GLY A 102 24.32 -6.16 8.49
N TYR A 103 24.00 -5.25 9.40
CA TYR A 103 24.50 -3.89 9.43
C TYR A 103 24.76 -3.52 10.89
N ALA A 104 25.82 -2.77 11.17
CA ALA A 104 26.05 -2.17 12.47
C ALA A 104 26.67 -0.79 12.34
N LEU A 105 26.36 0.09 13.27
CA LEU A 105 26.94 1.43 13.40
C LEU A 105 27.55 1.58 14.79
N ASP A 106 28.63 2.34 14.88
CA ASP A 106 29.33 2.63 16.12
C ASP A 106 28.63 3.73 16.94
N ILE A 107 28.26 3.37 18.18
CA ILE A 107 27.65 4.23 19.20
C ILE A 107 28.58 4.22 20.41
N GLU A 108 29.16 5.39 20.73
CA GLU A 108 30.08 5.58 21.86
C GLU A 108 31.24 4.55 21.91
N GLY A 109 31.73 4.09 20.76
CA GLY A 109 32.80 3.10 20.66
C GLY A 109 32.35 1.64 20.68
N ASN A 110 31.04 1.38 20.67
CA ASN A 110 30.45 0.05 20.56
C ASN A 110 29.69 -0.09 19.24
N LEU A 111 30.00 -1.13 18.45
CA LEU A 111 29.19 -1.46 17.27
C LEU A 111 27.85 -2.05 17.69
N VAL A 112 26.78 -1.31 17.42
CA VAL A 112 25.38 -1.69 17.66
C VAL A 112 24.78 -2.14 16.33
N ASP A 113 24.19 -3.34 16.32
CA ASP A 113 23.57 -3.90 15.12
C ASP A 113 22.27 -3.16 14.77
N GLY A 114 22.01 -2.94 13.49
CA GLY A 114 20.76 -2.37 13.04
C GLY A 114 19.58 -3.32 13.25
N VAL A 115 18.42 -2.75 13.57
CA VAL A 115 17.15 -3.47 13.62
C VAL A 115 16.48 -3.36 12.25
N LEU A 116 16.11 -4.52 11.67
CA LEU A 116 15.36 -4.55 10.41
C LEU A 116 13.92 -4.10 10.62
N MET A 117 13.41 -3.24 9.75
CA MET A 117 12.03 -2.76 9.81
C MET A 117 11.52 -2.29 8.43
N PRO A 118 10.23 -1.98 8.27
CA PRO A 118 9.71 -1.40 7.03
C PRO A 118 10.55 -0.19 6.61
N LYS A 119 10.96 -0.15 5.34
CA LYS A 119 11.86 0.88 4.81
C LYS A 119 11.27 2.28 4.96
N GLU A 120 10.00 2.48 4.60
CA GLU A 120 9.31 3.77 4.71
C GLU A 120 9.28 4.26 6.17
N ARG A 121 8.96 3.36 7.11
CA ARG A 121 9.00 3.67 8.56
C ARG A 121 10.42 4.00 9.03
N ALA A 122 11.43 3.27 8.56
CA ALA A 122 12.83 3.56 8.89
C ALA A 122 13.26 4.93 8.36
N GLU A 123 12.85 5.29 7.15
CA GLU A 123 13.14 6.59 6.53
C GLU A 123 12.41 7.73 7.25
N ALA A 124 11.15 7.52 7.67
CA ALA A 124 10.40 8.49 8.46
C ALA A 124 11.06 8.72 9.82
N LEU A 125 11.37 7.65 10.56
CA LEU A 125 12.08 7.73 11.85
C LEU A 125 13.46 8.36 11.71
N TYR A 126 14.22 8.02 10.66
CA TYR A 126 15.50 8.65 10.37
C TYR A 126 15.34 10.15 10.14
N THR A 127 14.37 10.55 9.32
CA THR A 127 14.16 11.96 8.96
C THR A 127 13.70 12.79 10.16
N ASP A 128 12.79 12.25 10.97
CA ASP A 128 12.35 12.87 12.22
C ASP A 128 13.53 13.13 13.15
N ARG A 129 14.36 12.11 13.39
CA ARG A 129 15.51 12.21 14.31
C ARG A 129 16.62 13.13 13.78
N VAL A 130 16.95 13.06 12.49
CA VAL A 130 17.90 14.01 11.86
C VAL A 130 17.41 15.45 11.99
N THR A 131 16.10 15.69 11.83
CA THR A 131 15.51 17.04 11.99
C THR A 131 15.69 17.58 13.41
N GLN A 132 15.72 16.67 14.40
CA GLN A 132 15.98 16.98 15.81
C GLN A 132 17.49 17.01 16.16
N SER A 133 18.38 16.85 15.17
CA SER A 133 19.83 16.69 15.37
C SER A 133 20.21 15.51 16.28
N ILE A 134 19.38 14.46 16.27
CA ILE A 134 19.57 13.19 16.99
C ILE A 134 20.14 12.16 16.01
N ASP A 135 21.10 11.36 16.48
CA ASP A 135 22.03 10.53 15.71
C ASP A 135 21.42 9.19 15.21
N PRO A 136 21.09 9.00 13.92
CA PRO A 136 20.58 7.72 13.45
C PRO A 136 21.43 7.13 12.30
N GLY A 137 21.44 5.80 12.21
CA GLY A 137 22.03 5.07 11.09
C GLY A 137 20.95 4.38 10.27
N ILE A 138 20.83 4.67 8.98
CA ILE A 138 19.94 3.94 8.07
C ILE A 138 20.73 3.23 6.97
N ALA A 139 20.40 1.97 6.71
CA ALA A 139 20.98 1.21 5.61
C ALA A 139 19.94 0.50 4.75
N ALA A 140 19.99 0.76 3.44
CA ALA A 140 19.02 0.31 2.44
C ALA A 140 19.72 -0.31 1.22
N ARG A 141 19.09 -1.34 0.62
CA ARG A 141 19.46 -1.79 -0.73
C ARG A 141 18.80 -0.89 -1.77
N THR A 142 19.56 -0.46 -2.77
CA THR A 142 19.10 0.38 -3.87
C THR A 142 18.60 -0.47 -5.04
N ALA A 143 17.88 0.16 -5.99
CA ALA A 143 17.33 -0.52 -7.16
C ALA A 143 18.41 -1.10 -8.10
N ASP A 144 19.57 -0.46 -8.17
CA ASP A 144 20.75 -0.86 -8.96
C ASP A 144 21.63 -1.91 -8.26
N ASN A 145 21.08 -2.66 -7.30
CA ASN A 145 21.79 -3.70 -6.55
C ASN A 145 23.03 -3.18 -5.79
N ARG A 146 22.97 -1.96 -5.26
CA ARG A 146 23.99 -1.45 -4.34
C ARG A 146 23.46 -1.47 -2.92
N TYR A 147 24.37 -1.65 -1.98
CA TYR A 147 24.16 -1.28 -0.60
C TYR A 147 24.40 0.23 -0.47
N ARG A 148 23.55 0.95 0.28
CA ARG A 148 23.78 2.34 0.65
C ARG A 148 23.41 2.54 2.12
N THR A 149 24.25 3.25 2.84
CA THR A 149 23.97 3.71 4.20
C THR A 149 24.25 5.20 4.34
N ARG A 150 23.44 5.86 5.15
CA ARG A 150 23.63 7.25 5.57
C ARG A 150 23.94 7.27 7.06
N ILE A 151 24.92 8.08 7.41
CA ILE A 151 25.48 8.18 8.75
C ILE A 151 25.53 9.66 9.10
N TYR A 152 24.81 10.07 10.13
CA TYR A 152 24.79 11.43 10.63
C TYR A 152 24.68 11.46 12.16
N PRO A 153 25.36 12.39 12.85
CA PRO A 153 26.49 13.21 12.40
C PRO A 153 27.82 12.45 12.51
N ILE A 154 28.77 12.76 11.63
CA ILE A 154 30.20 12.54 11.90
C ILE A 154 30.78 13.83 12.45
N ALA A 155 31.07 13.85 13.75
CA ALA A 155 31.51 15.04 14.46
C ALA A 155 32.73 15.72 13.80
N ALA A 156 32.78 17.06 13.85
CA ALA A 156 33.87 17.88 13.34
C ALA A 156 35.25 17.55 13.95
N ASP A 157 36.30 18.15 13.38
CA ASP A 157 37.64 18.22 13.96
C ASP A 157 38.27 16.85 14.33
N GLY A 158 38.04 15.83 13.51
CA GLY A 158 38.59 14.50 13.68
C GLY A 158 37.64 13.48 14.31
N GLY A 159 36.35 13.78 14.41
CA GLY A 159 35.31 12.82 14.80
C GLY A 159 35.30 11.60 13.89
N ARG A 160 34.86 10.45 14.44
CA ARG A 160 34.90 9.15 13.77
C ARG A 160 33.57 8.43 13.88
N ARG A 161 33.18 7.71 12.83
CA ARG A 161 32.09 6.73 12.86
C ARG A 161 32.53 5.46 12.14
N SER A 162 32.26 4.31 12.76
CA SER A 162 32.55 3.01 12.16
C SER A 162 31.25 2.29 11.77
N ILE A 163 31.27 1.62 10.62
CA ILE A 163 30.17 0.76 10.17
C ILE A 163 30.64 -0.66 9.91
N ARG A 164 29.72 -1.62 10.01
CA ARG A 164 29.88 -3.00 9.53
C ARG A 164 28.77 -3.33 8.54
N LEU A 165 29.13 -3.91 7.40
CA LEU A 165 28.22 -4.51 6.43
C LEU A 165 28.52 -6.01 6.34
N ASP A 166 27.51 -6.85 6.55
CA ASP A 166 27.57 -8.28 6.33
C ASP A 166 26.68 -8.69 5.15
N PHE A 167 27.22 -9.51 4.24
CA PHE A 167 26.42 -10.13 3.19
C PHE A 167 26.90 -11.53 2.81
N ALA A 168 25.96 -12.35 2.38
CA ALA A 168 26.20 -13.67 1.80
C ALA A 168 26.25 -13.58 0.27
N ALA A 169 27.10 -14.34 -0.41
CA ALA A 169 27.13 -14.39 -1.87
C ALA A 169 27.51 -15.79 -2.39
N PRO A 170 26.87 -16.31 -3.46
CA PRO A 170 27.32 -17.54 -4.10
C PRO A 170 28.63 -17.32 -4.88
N VAL A 171 29.47 -18.36 -4.99
CA VAL A 171 30.69 -18.32 -5.81
C VAL A 171 30.41 -18.97 -7.18
N PRO A 172 30.15 -18.18 -8.24
CA PRO A 172 29.83 -18.72 -9.56
C PRO A 172 31.03 -19.38 -10.22
N THR A 173 30.84 -20.09 -11.34
CA THR A 173 31.93 -20.73 -12.10
C THR A 173 33.03 -19.75 -12.53
N SER A 174 32.68 -18.48 -12.76
CA SER A 174 33.64 -17.42 -13.09
C SER A 174 34.50 -16.96 -11.90
N GLY A 175 34.17 -17.38 -10.68
CA GLY A 175 34.69 -16.84 -9.42
C GLY A 175 33.91 -15.62 -8.94
N LEU A 176 34.02 -15.33 -7.65
CA LEU A 176 33.42 -14.16 -6.99
C LEU A 176 34.42 -12.99 -7.03
N ARG A 177 33.95 -11.80 -7.37
CA ARG A 177 34.72 -10.55 -7.37
C ARG A 177 34.11 -9.56 -6.39
N LEU A 178 34.93 -8.99 -5.52
CA LEU A 178 34.54 -7.96 -4.57
C LEU A 178 35.36 -6.69 -4.88
N PRO A 179 34.74 -5.67 -5.49
CA PRO A 179 35.44 -4.44 -5.84
C PRO A 179 35.84 -3.66 -4.59
N LEU A 180 37.10 -3.22 -4.54
CA LEU A 180 37.66 -2.42 -3.43
C LEU A 180 38.44 -1.20 -3.92
N THR A 181 38.30 -0.83 -5.19
CA THR A 181 39.05 0.30 -5.76
C THR A 181 38.68 1.60 -5.03
N GLN A 182 39.68 2.34 -4.57
CA GLN A 182 39.55 3.63 -3.89
C GLN A 182 40.39 4.68 -4.60
N THR A 183 39.84 5.90 -4.72
CA THR A 183 40.56 7.05 -5.31
C THR A 183 41.48 7.73 -4.30
N GLN A 184 41.19 7.60 -3.01
CA GLN A 184 41.96 8.18 -1.90
C GLN A 184 42.83 7.12 -1.20
N ILE A 185 43.75 7.60 -0.36
CA ILE A 185 44.57 6.75 0.50
C ILE A 185 43.70 6.22 1.64
N THR A 186 43.76 4.92 1.88
CA THR A 186 43.22 4.28 3.08
C THR A 186 44.35 4.07 4.08
N GLU A 187 44.22 4.61 5.30
CA GLU A 187 45.32 4.59 6.28
C GLU A 187 45.62 3.17 6.77
N ARG A 188 44.59 2.36 7.07
CA ARG A 188 44.73 0.98 7.55
C ARG A 188 43.81 0.03 6.79
N VAL A 189 44.37 -1.00 6.17
CA VAL A 189 43.63 -2.04 5.45
C VAL A 189 43.94 -3.41 6.01
N ARG A 190 42.91 -4.23 6.25
CA ARG A 190 43.05 -5.64 6.61
C ARG A 190 42.13 -6.53 5.77
N ILE A 191 42.68 -7.52 5.09
CA ILE A 191 41.95 -8.47 4.24
C ILE A 191 42.22 -9.90 4.71
N GLU A 192 41.18 -10.60 5.14
CA GLU A 192 41.22 -11.97 5.64
C GLU A 192 40.35 -12.86 4.73
N ILE A 193 40.94 -13.91 4.14
CA ILE A 193 40.22 -14.84 3.24
C ILE A 193 40.42 -16.27 3.77
N SER A 194 39.32 -17.00 3.92
CA SER A 194 39.31 -18.36 4.48
C SER A 194 38.30 -19.27 3.77
N GLY A 195 38.45 -20.58 3.97
CA GLY A 195 37.56 -21.59 3.37
C GLY A 195 37.91 -21.99 1.93
N ASP A 196 36.90 -22.45 1.19
CA ASP A 196 37.01 -23.02 -0.15
C ASP A 196 37.64 -22.02 -1.14
N GLY A 197 38.78 -22.38 -1.73
CA GLY A 197 39.46 -21.56 -2.75
C GLY A 197 40.32 -20.43 -2.20
N ALA A 198 40.43 -20.28 -0.87
CA ALA A 198 41.22 -19.22 -0.22
C ALA A 198 42.71 -19.21 -0.64
N GLU A 199 43.34 -20.38 -0.76
CA GLU A 199 44.76 -20.49 -1.18
C GLU A 199 45.03 -19.96 -2.61
N MET A 200 44.00 -19.92 -3.45
CA MET A 200 44.08 -19.44 -4.84
C MET A 200 43.46 -18.05 -5.01
N ALA A 201 42.98 -17.44 -3.93
CA ALA A 201 42.38 -16.12 -3.95
C ALA A 201 43.43 -15.04 -4.25
N ARG A 202 42.97 -13.90 -4.76
CA ARG A 202 43.82 -12.73 -5.02
C ARG A 202 43.25 -11.53 -4.29
N SER A 203 44.13 -10.70 -3.72
CA SER A 203 43.80 -9.44 -3.05
C SER A 203 44.54 -8.26 -3.69
N PRO A 204 44.03 -7.03 -3.54
CA PRO A 204 44.70 -5.82 -4.02
C PRO A 204 45.91 -5.40 -3.16
N THR A 205 46.09 -5.98 -1.97
CA THR A 205 47.21 -5.72 -1.06
C THR A 205 48.24 -6.85 -1.07
N GLU A 206 49.52 -6.53 -0.82
CA GLU A 206 50.55 -7.52 -0.54
C GLU A 206 50.39 -8.05 0.90
N GLY A 207 49.73 -9.21 1.04
CA GLY A 207 49.45 -9.81 2.35
C GLY A 207 48.16 -9.31 2.98
N ALA A 208 47.91 -9.75 4.22
CA ALA A 208 46.64 -9.57 4.93
C ALA A 208 46.46 -8.18 5.55
N ALA A 209 47.52 -7.38 5.68
CA ALA A 209 47.45 -6.03 6.23
C ALA A 209 48.33 -5.08 5.42
N ALA A 210 47.85 -3.87 5.20
CA ALA A 210 48.57 -2.78 4.53
C ALA A 210 48.26 -1.45 5.22
N GLU A 211 49.18 -0.51 5.13
CA GLU A 211 49.02 0.84 5.68
C GLU A 211 49.27 1.88 4.59
N ASN A 212 48.53 2.99 4.63
CA ASN A 212 48.65 4.14 3.73
C ASN A 212 48.67 3.73 2.25
N VAL A 213 47.69 2.93 1.85
CA VAL A 213 47.61 2.35 0.49
C VAL A 213 46.42 2.92 -0.29
N THR A 214 46.64 3.21 -1.57
CA THR A 214 45.55 3.45 -2.52
C THR A 214 45.13 2.12 -3.13
N LEU A 215 43.92 1.66 -2.84
CA LEU A 215 43.43 0.37 -3.31
C LEU A 215 43.10 0.43 -4.81
N SER A 216 43.77 -0.40 -5.61
CA SER A 216 43.53 -0.52 -7.06
C SER A 216 43.27 -1.97 -7.45
N GLY A 217 41.99 -2.36 -7.53
CA GLY A 217 41.56 -3.70 -7.91
C GLY A 217 40.51 -4.33 -6.99
N ASP A 218 40.30 -5.63 -7.17
CA ASP A 218 39.25 -6.42 -6.53
C ASP A 218 39.85 -7.56 -5.69
N ILE A 219 39.12 -8.03 -4.67
CA ILE A 219 39.33 -9.38 -4.15
C ILE A 219 38.69 -10.37 -5.15
N TYR A 220 39.45 -11.39 -5.55
CA TYR A 220 38.98 -12.47 -6.41
C TYR A 220 39.03 -13.82 -5.70
N ILE A 221 37.88 -14.47 -5.55
CA ILE A 221 37.74 -15.83 -5.03
C ILE A 221 37.41 -16.78 -6.19
N PRO A 222 38.31 -17.72 -6.54
CA PRO A 222 38.04 -18.67 -7.62
C PRO A 222 37.00 -19.72 -7.22
N ALA A 223 36.31 -20.27 -8.23
CA ALA A 223 35.41 -21.41 -8.02
C ALA A 223 36.22 -22.66 -7.63
N ALA A 224 36.17 -23.06 -6.37
CA ALA A 224 36.75 -24.31 -5.90
C ALA A 224 35.73 -25.46 -5.92
N PRO A 225 36.18 -26.72 -6.14
CA PRO A 225 35.38 -27.90 -5.83
C PRO A 225 35.01 -27.89 -4.35
N SER A 226 33.76 -28.20 -4.05
CA SER A 226 33.27 -28.18 -2.68
C SER A 226 32.39 -29.42 -2.43
N ALA A 227 32.44 -29.94 -1.20
CA ALA A 227 31.57 -31.02 -0.76
C ALA A 227 30.28 -30.46 -0.12
N GLY A 228 29.34 -31.33 0.20
CA GLY A 228 28.20 -30.93 1.03
C GLY A 228 28.64 -30.56 2.44
N SER A 229 27.95 -29.62 3.08
CA SER A 229 28.26 -29.15 4.45
C SER A 229 27.01 -28.83 5.26
N LEU A 230 27.18 -28.74 6.58
CA LEU A 230 26.18 -28.22 7.50
C LEU A 230 26.60 -26.87 8.07
N THR A 231 25.72 -25.89 8.03
CA THR A 231 25.94 -24.60 8.68
C THR A 231 24.83 -24.26 9.65
N THR A 232 25.09 -23.38 10.61
CA THR A 232 24.08 -22.85 11.54
C THR A 232 23.86 -21.36 11.27
N HIS A 233 22.61 -20.92 11.34
CA HIS A 233 22.20 -19.51 11.24
C HIS A 233 20.91 -19.30 12.03
N ALA A 234 20.84 -18.25 12.86
CA ALA A 234 19.68 -17.95 13.71
C ALA A 234 19.15 -19.18 14.48
N GLY A 235 20.06 -20.01 15.00
CA GLY A 235 19.75 -21.24 15.74
C GLY A 235 19.18 -22.41 14.91
N GLN A 236 19.09 -22.28 13.58
CA GLN A 236 18.65 -23.30 12.63
C GLN A 236 19.85 -23.89 11.87
N LYS A 237 19.87 -25.22 11.65
CA LYS A 237 20.87 -25.89 10.80
C LYS A 237 20.43 -25.91 9.35
N PHE A 238 21.37 -25.75 8.42
CA PHE A 238 21.17 -25.81 6.98
C PHE A 238 22.13 -26.81 6.35
N LEU A 239 21.61 -27.63 5.46
CA LEU A 239 22.39 -28.51 4.59
C LEU A 239 22.58 -27.82 3.25
N THR A 240 23.83 -27.64 2.84
CA THR A 240 24.19 -27.16 1.50
C THR A 240 24.83 -28.29 0.72
N LEU A 241 24.29 -28.59 -0.47
CA LEU A 241 24.82 -29.60 -1.38
C LEU A 241 25.09 -28.99 -2.76
N PRO A 242 26.35 -28.96 -3.20
CA PRO A 242 26.66 -28.71 -4.60
C PRO A 242 26.01 -29.79 -5.47
N LEU A 243 25.28 -29.37 -6.50
CA LEU A 243 24.67 -30.28 -7.48
C LEU A 243 25.54 -30.29 -8.73
N ASP A 244 25.83 -31.49 -9.24
CA ASP A 244 26.53 -31.63 -10.52
C ASP A 244 25.76 -30.92 -11.62
N THR A 245 26.48 -30.15 -12.44
CA THR A 245 25.94 -29.65 -13.70
C THR A 245 25.64 -30.87 -14.56
N GLN A 246 24.37 -31.26 -14.67
CA GLN A 246 24.01 -32.38 -15.55
C GLN A 246 24.62 -32.12 -16.93
N LYS A 247 25.39 -33.11 -17.43
CA LYS A 247 25.82 -33.15 -18.83
C LYS A 247 24.60 -32.87 -19.69
N SER A 248 24.68 -31.84 -20.54
CA SER A 248 23.67 -31.40 -21.51
C SER A 248 22.68 -32.52 -21.85
N ALA A 249 21.51 -32.51 -21.22
CA ALA A 249 20.44 -33.42 -21.58
C ALA A 249 20.10 -33.19 -23.07
N PRO A 250 19.81 -34.25 -23.86
CA PRO A 250 19.39 -34.07 -25.24
C PRO A 250 18.15 -33.18 -25.31
N ALA A 251 18.08 -32.32 -26.32
CA ALA A 251 16.97 -31.40 -26.51
C ALA A 251 15.63 -32.15 -26.52
N VAL A 252 14.68 -31.73 -25.68
CA VAL A 252 13.35 -32.31 -25.59
C VAL A 252 12.51 -31.79 -26.76
N LYS A 253 11.83 -32.69 -27.46
CA LYS A 253 10.91 -32.33 -28.55
C LYS A 253 9.64 -31.71 -27.97
N ILE A 254 9.36 -30.46 -28.34
CA ILE A 254 8.19 -29.69 -27.88
C ILE A 254 7.09 -29.79 -28.93
N ASN A 255 5.90 -30.28 -28.56
CA ASN A 255 4.76 -30.41 -29.46
C ASN A 255 3.79 -29.22 -29.36
N SER A 256 3.57 -28.67 -28.16
CA SER A 256 2.61 -27.59 -27.92
C SER A 256 3.17 -26.46 -27.06
N VAL A 257 2.86 -25.21 -27.44
CA VAL A 257 3.26 -23.99 -26.70
C VAL A 257 2.05 -23.08 -26.49
N ALA A 258 1.73 -22.76 -25.23
CA ALA A 258 0.75 -21.73 -24.89
C ALA A 258 1.46 -20.41 -24.61
N ILE A 259 1.02 -19.33 -25.26
CA ILE A 259 1.40 -17.95 -24.91
C ILE A 259 0.31 -17.40 -24.00
N ILE A 260 0.67 -17.05 -22.77
CA ILE A 260 -0.23 -16.38 -21.83
C ILE A 260 0.18 -14.92 -21.79
N TRP A 261 -0.72 -14.02 -22.14
CA TRP A 261 -0.44 -12.61 -22.39
C TRP A 261 -1.26 -11.71 -21.48
N ASP A 262 -0.57 -10.92 -20.67
CA ASP A 262 -1.16 -9.94 -19.78
C ASP A 262 -1.62 -8.69 -20.56
N THR A 263 -2.90 -8.34 -20.44
CA THR A 263 -3.52 -7.20 -21.13
C THR A 263 -3.96 -6.08 -20.18
N SER A 264 -3.39 -6.01 -18.98
CA SER A 264 -3.65 -4.90 -18.05
C SER A 264 -3.13 -3.56 -18.58
N LEU A 265 -3.56 -2.46 -17.96
CA LEU A 265 -3.19 -1.12 -18.41
C LEU A 265 -1.69 -0.84 -18.28
N SER A 266 -1.00 -1.31 -17.23
CA SER A 266 0.47 -1.14 -17.08
C SER A 266 1.27 -1.76 -18.23
N ARG A 267 0.64 -2.65 -19.01
CA ARG A 267 1.24 -3.30 -20.17
C ARG A 267 1.08 -2.48 -21.46
N ASP A 268 0.31 -1.37 -21.45
CA ASP A 268 0.20 -0.41 -22.56
C ASP A 268 1.46 0.48 -22.70
N ALA A 269 2.62 -0.15 -22.68
CA ALA A 269 3.93 0.48 -22.65
C ALA A 269 4.63 0.40 -24.02
N ASN A 270 5.67 1.24 -24.20
CA ASN A 270 6.50 1.26 -25.42
C ASN A 270 7.25 -0.06 -25.71
N THR A 271 7.20 -1.03 -24.79
CA THR A 271 7.94 -2.31 -24.86
C THR A 271 7.15 -3.42 -25.57
N LEU A 272 5.87 -3.24 -25.86
CA LEU A 272 5.00 -4.24 -26.51
C LEU A 272 5.57 -4.79 -27.83
N VAL A 273 6.18 -3.92 -28.65
CA VAL A 273 6.79 -4.34 -29.92
C VAL A 273 7.96 -5.29 -29.68
N THR A 274 8.75 -5.07 -28.63
CA THR A 274 9.88 -5.92 -28.25
C THR A 274 9.38 -7.29 -27.79
N GLU A 275 8.32 -7.33 -26.99
CA GLU A 275 7.75 -8.58 -26.48
C GLU A 275 7.10 -9.41 -27.58
N GLN A 276 6.34 -8.76 -28.47
CA GLN A 276 5.76 -9.40 -29.66
C GLN A 276 6.83 -10.03 -30.54
N ARG A 277 7.92 -9.30 -30.77
CA ARG A 277 9.05 -9.77 -31.57
C ARG A 277 9.73 -10.96 -30.89
N PHE A 278 10.00 -10.88 -29.60
CA PHE A 278 10.62 -11.95 -28.84
C PHE A 278 9.79 -13.25 -28.91
N VAL A 279 8.48 -13.18 -28.65
CA VAL A 279 7.60 -14.35 -28.73
C VAL A 279 7.58 -14.94 -30.14
N SER A 280 7.46 -14.11 -31.17
CA SER A 280 7.49 -14.55 -32.56
C SER A 280 8.80 -15.28 -32.90
N ASP A 281 9.93 -14.72 -32.48
CA ASP A 281 11.27 -15.25 -32.74
C ASP A 281 11.55 -16.55 -31.98
N VAL A 282 11.04 -16.69 -30.75
CA VAL A 282 11.12 -17.93 -29.95
C VAL A 282 10.24 -19.01 -30.59
N LEU A 283 8.98 -18.72 -30.94
CA LEU A 283 8.09 -19.69 -31.57
C LEU A 283 8.64 -20.20 -32.91
N ALA A 284 9.23 -19.33 -33.73
CA ALA A 284 9.85 -19.72 -34.99
C ALA A 284 10.99 -20.73 -34.77
N ARG A 285 11.79 -20.56 -33.71
CA ARG A 285 12.90 -21.45 -33.37
C ARG A 285 12.46 -22.77 -32.75
N LEU A 286 11.44 -22.73 -31.88
CA LEU A 286 10.89 -23.93 -31.26
C LEU A 286 10.10 -24.79 -32.25
N SER A 287 9.44 -24.15 -33.24
CA SER A 287 8.62 -24.81 -34.27
C SER A 287 7.64 -25.86 -33.69
N PRO A 288 6.77 -25.49 -32.73
CA PRO A 288 5.81 -26.42 -32.15
C PRO A 288 4.77 -26.88 -33.19
N LYS A 289 4.14 -28.04 -32.95
CA LYS A 289 3.04 -28.52 -33.80
C LYS A 289 1.75 -27.73 -33.58
N THR A 290 1.52 -27.29 -32.35
CA THR A 290 0.35 -26.49 -31.98
C THR A 290 0.76 -25.33 -31.07
N GLN A 291 0.00 -24.25 -31.17
CA GLN A 291 0.21 -23.05 -30.37
C GLN A 291 -1.11 -22.36 -30.07
N SER A 292 -1.19 -21.71 -28.91
CA SER A 292 -2.38 -20.98 -28.47
C SER A 292 -2.01 -19.64 -27.85
N LEU A 293 -2.96 -18.71 -27.90
CA LEU A 293 -2.93 -17.46 -27.14
C LEU A 293 -4.03 -17.53 -26.08
N VAL A 294 -3.64 -17.26 -24.84
CA VAL A 294 -4.52 -16.98 -23.71
C VAL A 294 -4.21 -15.55 -23.30
N HIS A 295 -5.23 -14.69 -23.16
CA HIS A 295 -5.00 -13.32 -22.73
C HIS A 295 -6.12 -12.80 -21.81
N GLY A 296 -5.75 -11.79 -21.02
CA GLY A 296 -6.63 -11.09 -20.09
C GLY A 296 -5.82 -10.36 -19.02
N ALA A 297 -6.50 -9.67 -18.11
CA ALA A 297 -5.89 -8.87 -17.05
C ALA A 297 -6.31 -9.35 -15.65
N ASP A 298 -7.56 -9.08 -15.24
CA ASP A 298 -8.10 -9.51 -13.94
C ASP A 298 -8.72 -10.93 -13.97
N GLN A 299 -8.75 -11.54 -15.15
CA GLN A 299 -9.23 -12.89 -15.45
C GLN A 299 -8.79 -13.29 -16.88
N VAL A 300 -9.09 -14.52 -17.30
CA VAL A 300 -8.95 -14.92 -18.70
C VAL A 300 -10.13 -14.36 -19.50
N ASP A 301 -9.86 -13.50 -20.48
CA ASP A 301 -10.88 -12.95 -21.38
C ASP A 301 -11.05 -13.80 -22.64
N PHE A 302 -9.97 -14.39 -23.13
CA PHE A 302 -9.98 -15.19 -24.34
C PHE A 302 -8.86 -16.23 -24.36
N ALA A 303 -9.17 -17.41 -24.91
CA ALA A 303 -8.22 -18.49 -25.12
C ALA A 303 -8.53 -19.21 -26.45
N ALA A 304 -7.57 -19.25 -27.38
CA ALA A 304 -7.76 -19.94 -28.65
C ALA A 304 -6.46 -20.52 -29.24
N PRO A 305 -6.53 -21.64 -29.98
CA PRO A 305 -5.42 -22.15 -30.78
C PRO A 305 -5.26 -21.37 -32.08
N TYR A 306 -4.03 -21.34 -32.61
CA TYR A 306 -3.68 -20.70 -33.88
C TYR A 306 -2.93 -21.68 -34.79
N ALA A 307 -3.19 -21.59 -36.10
CA ALA A 307 -2.58 -22.49 -37.08
C ALA A 307 -1.11 -22.16 -37.38
N SER A 308 -0.69 -20.90 -37.18
CA SER A 308 0.68 -20.45 -37.43
C SER A 308 1.13 -19.37 -36.44
N ALA A 309 2.45 -19.17 -36.32
CA ALA A 309 3.04 -18.11 -35.50
C ALA A 309 2.69 -16.72 -36.01
N SER A 310 2.50 -16.58 -37.32
CA SER A 310 2.06 -15.34 -37.94
C SER A 310 0.64 -14.97 -37.52
N ASP A 311 -0.28 -15.94 -37.49
CA ASP A 311 -1.68 -15.68 -37.11
C ASP A 311 -1.80 -15.32 -35.62
N LEU A 312 -1.04 -16.01 -34.77
CA LEU A 312 -0.95 -15.70 -33.34
C LEU A 312 -0.40 -14.28 -33.12
N ASN A 313 0.69 -13.91 -33.80
CA ASN A 313 1.26 -12.56 -33.70
C ASN A 313 0.28 -11.48 -34.23
N ALA A 314 -0.47 -11.77 -35.29
CA ALA A 314 -1.51 -10.88 -35.78
C ALA A 314 -2.67 -10.70 -34.79
N ALA A 315 -2.96 -11.72 -33.97
CA ALA A 315 -3.93 -11.60 -32.88
C ALA A 315 -3.40 -10.73 -31.74
N ILE A 316 -2.15 -10.93 -31.29
CA ILE A 316 -1.53 -10.10 -30.24
C ILE A 316 -1.54 -8.61 -30.61
N LYS A 317 -1.30 -8.27 -31.88
CA LYS A 317 -1.32 -6.88 -32.38
C LYS A 317 -2.68 -6.19 -32.32
N ARG A 318 -3.77 -6.93 -32.10
CA ARG A 318 -5.15 -6.40 -32.01
C ARG A 318 -5.67 -6.35 -30.57
N LEU A 319 -4.85 -6.74 -29.59
CA LEU A 319 -5.24 -6.70 -28.19
C LEU A 319 -5.41 -5.25 -27.74
N ASN A 320 -6.38 -5.05 -26.84
CA ASN A 320 -6.58 -3.80 -26.14
C ASN A 320 -6.09 -3.98 -24.70
N TYR A 321 -5.44 -2.95 -24.17
CA TYR A 321 -4.87 -2.95 -22.82
C TYR A 321 -5.73 -2.07 -21.94
N ASP A 322 -6.32 -2.66 -20.89
CA ASP A 322 -7.25 -2.02 -19.95
C ASP A 322 -7.46 -2.95 -18.74
N GLY A 323 -7.90 -2.39 -17.62
CA GLY A 323 -8.15 -3.13 -16.39
C GLY A 323 -6.90 -3.37 -15.54
N ALA A 324 -7.16 -3.74 -14.29
CA ALA A 324 -6.16 -4.16 -13.32
C ALA A 324 -5.65 -5.58 -13.57
N THR A 325 -4.46 -5.86 -13.06
CA THR A 325 -3.79 -7.16 -13.14
C THR A 325 -4.17 -8.04 -11.96
N ASN A 326 -4.74 -9.22 -12.24
CA ASN A 326 -4.91 -10.31 -11.26
C ASN A 326 -4.27 -11.59 -11.79
N LEU A 327 -2.96 -11.74 -11.53
CA LEU A 327 -2.18 -12.85 -12.07
C LEU A 327 -2.69 -14.22 -11.59
N ALA A 328 -3.24 -14.30 -10.38
CA ALA A 328 -3.80 -15.55 -9.86
C ALA A 328 -5.01 -16.04 -10.67
N LYS A 329 -5.88 -15.12 -11.11
CA LYS A 329 -7.05 -15.45 -11.95
C LYS A 329 -6.66 -15.67 -13.42
N LEU A 330 -5.75 -14.85 -13.96
CA LEU A 330 -5.23 -15.01 -15.34
C LEU A 330 -4.52 -16.35 -15.53
N LEU A 331 -3.79 -16.80 -14.52
CA LEU A 331 -2.99 -18.03 -14.54
C LEU A 331 -3.69 -19.21 -13.86
N ASN A 332 -5.01 -19.14 -13.68
CA ASN A 332 -5.76 -20.26 -13.12
C ASN A 332 -5.70 -21.46 -14.07
N ALA A 333 -5.12 -22.56 -13.60
CA ALA A 333 -4.91 -23.79 -14.36
C ALA A 333 -6.21 -24.39 -14.92
N GLU A 334 -7.36 -24.19 -14.27
CA GLU A 334 -8.66 -24.67 -14.75
C GLU A 334 -9.08 -24.00 -16.07
N ASN A 335 -8.58 -22.79 -16.33
CA ASN A 335 -8.88 -22.02 -17.53
C ASN A 335 -7.84 -22.24 -18.65
N LEU A 336 -6.81 -23.05 -18.42
CA LEU A 336 -5.70 -23.26 -19.35
C LEU A 336 -5.79 -24.64 -20.02
N THR A 337 -5.51 -24.67 -21.33
CA THR A 337 -5.41 -25.92 -22.07
C THR A 337 -4.04 -26.58 -21.82
N ALA A 338 -4.04 -27.91 -21.69
CA ALA A 338 -2.80 -28.67 -21.48
C ALA A 338 -1.80 -28.45 -22.63
N SER A 339 -0.60 -27.98 -22.29
CA SER A 339 0.49 -27.70 -23.23
C SER A 339 1.83 -28.19 -22.67
N ASP A 340 2.79 -28.53 -23.53
CA ASP A 340 4.13 -28.93 -23.07
C ASP A 340 4.84 -27.75 -22.39
N ILE A 341 4.72 -26.55 -22.99
CA ILE A 341 5.36 -25.31 -22.57
C ILE A 341 4.32 -24.20 -22.42
N CYS A 342 4.44 -23.38 -21.38
CA CYS A 342 3.79 -22.09 -21.29
C CYS A 342 4.83 -20.96 -21.29
N ILE A 343 4.60 -19.91 -22.07
CA ILE A 343 5.37 -18.67 -22.02
C ILE A 343 4.42 -17.58 -21.51
N VAL A 344 4.68 -17.10 -20.30
CA VAL A 344 3.89 -16.05 -19.65
C VAL A 344 4.57 -14.71 -19.88
N VAL A 345 3.84 -13.80 -20.53
CA VAL A 345 4.30 -12.45 -20.88
C VAL A 345 3.56 -11.46 -19.98
N THR A 346 4.26 -10.96 -18.95
CA THR A 346 3.75 -10.06 -17.90
C THR A 346 4.93 -9.34 -17.26
N ASP A 347 4.69 -8.22 -16.59
CA ASP A 347 5.67 -7.56 -15.73
C ASP A 347 5.78 -8.22 -14.35
N GLY A 348 4.88 -9.14 -14.01
CA GLY A 348 4.87 -9.88 -12.74
C GLY A 348 4.30 -9.10 -11.56
N LYS A 349 3.66 -7.94 -11.80
CA LYS A 349 2.98 -7.17 -10.75
C LYS A 349 1.49 -7.52 -10.77
N SER A 350 0.91 -7.73 -9.59
CA SER A 350 -0.54 -7.92 -9.44
C SER A 350 -1.07 -6.75 -8.62
N THR A 351 -2.01 -6.00 -9.18
CA THR A 351 -2.66 -4.85 -8.52
C THR A 351 -3.97 -5.25 -7.84
N LEU A 352 -4.56 -6.38 -8.25
CA LEU A 352 -5.72 -7.00 -7.63
C LEU A 352 -5.49 -8.45 -7.24
N GLY A 353 -6.16 -8.86 -6.16
CA GLY A 353 -6.21 -10.23 -5.69
C GLY A 353 -4.94 -10.67 -4.96
N ALA A 354 -5.03 -11.83 -4.29
CA ALA A 354 -3.88 -12.38 -3.58
C ALA A 354 -2.77 -12.77 -4.58
N GLY A 355 -1.54 -12.35 -4.29
CA GLY A 355 -0.34 -12.65 -5.08
C GLY A 355 0.14 -14.10 -4.97
N VAL A 356 -0.77 -15.06 -5.05
CA VAL A 356 -0.44 -16.49 -5.02
C VAL A 356 0.22 -16.86 -6.33
N VAL A 357 1.34 -17.60 -6.26
CA VAL A 357 2.01 -18.16 -7.43
C VAL A 357 1.33 -19.49 -7.80
N PRO A 358 0.55 -19.59 -8.89
CA PRO A 358 -0.17 -20.82 -9.21
C PRO A 358 0.75 -21.87 -9.85
N ASN A 359 0.29 -23.13 -9.81
CA ASN A 359 0.89 -24.21 -10.59
C ASN A 359 0.17 -24.29 -11.94
N LEU A 360 0.93 -24.47 -13.01
CA LEU A 360 0.40 -24.66 -14.35
C LEU A 360 0.55 -26.13 -14.79
N PRO A 361 -0.33 -26.63 -15.68
CA PRO A 361 -0.24 -27.98 -16.24
C PRO A 361 0.84 -28.11 -17.33
N CYS A 362 1.85 -27.24 -17.34
CA CYS A 362 2.88 -27.10 -18.36
C CYS A 362 4.19 -26.61 -17.73
N ARG A 363 5.32 -26.81 -18.41
CA ARG A 363 6.57 -26.19 -17.98
C ARG A 363 6.55 -24.70 -18.34
N ALA A 364 6.55 -23.82 -17.33
CA ALA A 364 6.29 -22.40 -17.53
C ALA A 364 7.56 -21.56 -17.51
N PHE A 365 7.69 -20.67 -18.50
CA PHE A 365 8.73 -19.67 -18.63
C PHE A 365 8.10 -18.29 -18.60
N THR A 366 8.79 -17.33 -18.01
CA THR A 366 8.30 -15.95 -17.92
C THR A 366 9.14 -15.04 -18.79
N PHE A 367 8.54 -13.97 -19.30
CA PHE A 367 9.23 -12.95 -20.05
C PHE A 367 8.57 -11.58 -19.84
N SER A 368 9.41 -10.57 -19.64
CA SER A 368 9.03 -9.16 -19.63
C SER A 368 10.13 -8.36 -20.31
N ALA A 369 9.75 -7.39 -21.15
CA ALA A 369 10.68 -6.41 -21.69
C ALA A 369 10.56 -5.02 -21.02
N GLN A 370 9.78 -4.91 -19.95
CA GLN A 370 9.69 -3.67 -19.18
C GLN A 370 10.99 -3.38 -18.41
N GLU A 371 11.20 -2.11 -18.08
CA GLU A 371 12.38 -1.62 -17.35
C GLU A 371 12.38 -2.08 -15.89
N ASN A 372 11.21 -2.01 -15.22
CA ASN A 372 11.07 -2.33 -13.80
C ASN A 372 10.02 -3.44 -13.53
N PRO A 373 10.22 -4.67 -14.05
CA PRO A 373 9.33 -5.79 -13.75
C PRO A 373 9.54 -6.31 -12.32
N ASN A 374 8.56 -7.01 -11.77
CA ASN A 374 8.73 -7.81 -10.57
C ASN A 374 9.54 -9.09 -10.88
N ALA A 375 10.87 -8.92 -10.97
CA ALA A 375 11.79 -9.98 -11.34
C ALA A 375 11.73 -11.20 -10.41
N ASP A 376 11.44 -10.97 -9.12
CA ASP A 376 11.30 -12.04 -8.12
C ASP A 376 10.08 -12.90 -8.40
N TRP A 377 8.91 -12.29 -8.63
CA TRP A 377 7.71 -13.04 -8.98
C TRP A 377 7.92 -13.85 -10.26
N LEU A 378 8.49 -13.25 -11.31
CA LEU A 378 8.78 -13.93 -12.58
C LEU A 378 9.70 -15.15 -12.38
N ALA A 379 10.79 -14.96 -11.64
CA ALA A 379 11.74 -16.04 -11.35
C ALA A 379 11.13 -17.13 -10.46
N ILE A 380 10.36 -16.76 -9.44
CA ILE A 380 9.67 -17.70 -8.54
C ILE A 380 8.67 -18.54 -9.30
N PHE A 381 7.79 -17.90 -10.05
CA PHE A 381 6.74 -18.55 -10.83
C PHE A 381 7.34 -19.53 -11.84
N ALA A 382 8.33 -19.10 -12.61
CA ALA A 382 8.96 -19.97 -13.61
C ALA A 382 9.67 -21.17 -12.95
N ALA A 383 10.41 -20.94 -11.86
CA ALA A 383 11.10 -22.02 -11.15
C ALA A 383 10.13 -23.04 -10.54
N LYS A 384 9.03 -22.58 -9.93
CA LYS A 384 7.97 -23.43 -9.36
C LYS A 384 7.32 -24.32 -10.42
N ASN A 385 7.20 -23.81 -11.63
CA ASN A 385 6.63 -24.51 -12.79
C ASN A 385 7.70 -25.11 -13.71
N GLY A 386 8.91 -25.35 -13.20
CA GLY A 386 9.96 -26.12 -13.85
C GLY A 386 10.66 -25.43 -15.05
N GLY A 387 10.43 -24.15 -15.28
CA GLY A 387 11.10 -23.35 -16.30
C GLY A 387 12.05 -22.29 -15.72
N ALA A 388 12.16 -21.15 -16.40
CA ALA A 388 13.04 -20.05 -16.01
C ALA A 388 12.53 -18.71 -16.53
N ASN A 389 12.95 -17.62 -15.88
CA ASN A 389 12.77 -16.27 -16.42
C ASN A 389 13.69 -16.04 -17.63
N LEU A 390 13.14 -15.47 -18.69
CA LEU A 390 13.78 -15.29 -19.99
C LEU A 390 14.12 -13.82 -20.30
N SER A 391 13.72 -12.85 -19.46
CA SER A 391 13.84 -11.41 -19.72
C SER A 391 15.24 -10.93 -20.14
N ASN A 392 16.31 -11.57 -19.64
CA ASN A 392 17.70 -11.17 -19.93
C ASN A 392 18.33 -11.94 -21.11
N LEU A 393 17.53 -12.65 -21.90
CA LEU A 393 18.02 -13.55 -22.95
C LEU A 393 17.53 -13.10 -24.33
N GLY A 394 18.38 -13.27 -25.35
CA GLY A 394 17.95 -13.22 -26.74
C GLY A 394 17.12 -14.45 -27.12
N ALA A 395 16.26 -14.34 -28.14
CA ALA A 395 15.33 -15.40 -28.54
C ALA A 395 16.01 -16.75 -28.86
N SER A 396 17.22 -16.74 -29.41
CA SER A 396 18.00 -17.97 -29.65
C SER A 396 18.39 -18.69 -28.36
N GLU A 397 18.85 -17.92 -27.36
CA GLU A 397 19.23 -18.47 -26.06
C GLU A 397 18.01 -18.95 -25.28
N ALA A 398 16.93 -18.17 -25.32
CA ALA A 398 15.65 -18.56 -24.74
C ALA A 398 15.12 -19.87 -25.32
N ALA A 399 15.09 -20.02 -26.66
CA ALA A 399 14.65 -21.26 -27.31
C ALA A 399 15.54 -22.46 -26.92
N ARG A 400 16.85 -22.26 -26.80
CA ARG A 400 17.79 -23.28 -26.30
C ARG A 400 17.47 -23.67 -24.85
N ARG A 401 17.26 -22.69 -23.98
CA ARG A 401 16.93 -22.90 -22.57
C ARG A 401 15.58 -23.60 -22.38
N ILE A 402 14.60 -23.29 -23.21
CA ILE A 402 13.33 -24.00 -23.27
C ILE A 402 13.54 -25.44 -23.77
N SER A 403 14.41 -25.67 -24.77
CA SER A 403 14.60 -27.00 -25.36
C SER A 403 15.46 -27.95 -24.51
N ASN A 404 16.39 -27.42 -23.71
CA ASN A 404 17.25 -28.24 -22.87
C ASN A 404 16.43 -28.85 -21.70
N GLY A 405 16.68 -30.12 -21.39
CA GLY A 405 16.03 -30.84 -20.29
C GLY A 405 16.15 -30.07 -18.96
N GLY A 406 15.14 -30.23 -18.09
CA GLY A 406 15.02 -29.47 -16.85
C GLY A 406 16.24 -29.62 -15.94
N SER A 407 16.60 -28.54 -15.24
CA SER A 407 17.50 -28.65 -14.08
C SER A 407 16.97 -29.66 -13.06
N PRO A 408 17.79 -30.20 -12.15
CA PRO A 408 17.30 -31.03 -11.06
C PRO A 408 16.14 -30.31 -10.37
N GLN A 409 15.05 -31.04 -10.15
CA GLN A 409 13.86 -30.54 -9.47
C GLN A 409 13.61 -31.39 -8.24
N LEU A 410 13.26 -30.73 -7.14
CA LEU A 410 12.80 -31.41 -5.95
C LEU A 410 11.39 -31.96 -6.19
N ALA A 411 11.08 -33.13 -5.63
CA ALA A 411 9.75 -33.70 -5.68
C ALA A 411 8.75 -32.85 -4.87
N PHE A 412 7.46 -32.99 -5.18
CA PHE A 412 6.41 -32.25 -4.47
C PHE A 412 6.49 -32.50 -2.96
N GLY A 413 6.48 -31.42 -2.16
CA GLY A 413 6.56 -31.49 -0.70
C GLY A 413 7.97 -31.67 -0.13
N GLN A 414 8.99 -31.86 -0.97
CA GLN A 414 10.38 -31.87 -0.50
C GLN A 414 10.78 -30.47 -0.05
N VAL A 415 11.19 -30.36 1.21
CA VAL A 415 11.71 -29.12 1.78
C VAL A 415 13.12 -28.86 1.23
N GLY A 416 13.37 -27.62 0.83
CA GLY A 416 14.64 -27.17 0.28
C GLY A 416 14.47 -26.36 -1.00
N GLU A 417 15.57 -25.75 -1.42
CA GLU A 417 15.60 -24.96 -2.64
C GLU A 417 16.89 -25.20 -3.42
N ILE A 418 16.74 -25.27 -4.73
CA ILE A 418 17.87 -25.32 -5.65
C ILE A 418 18.20 -23.91 -6.14
N PHE A 419 19.31 -23.36 -5.65
CA PHE A 419 19.83 -22.06 -6.08
C PHE A 419 20.86 -22.23 -7.21
N LYS A 420 21.04 -21.18 -8.02
CA LYS A 420 21.93 -21.18 -9.18
C LYS A 420 22.73 -19.89 -9.25
N ALA A 421 24.01 -20.00 -9.58
CA ALA A 421 24.89 -18.86 -9.86
C ALA A 421 25.80 -19.22 -11.03
N GLY A 422 25.60 -18.54 -12.16
CA GLY A 422 26.18 -18.97 -13.44
C GLY A 422 25.75 -20.39 -13.82
N GLN A 423 26.71 -21.28 -14.03
CA GLN A 423 26.44 -22.69 -14.35
C GLN A 423 26.36 -23.58 -13.10
N ARG A 424 26.81 -23.13 -11.92
CA ARG A 424 26.77 -23.93 -10.69
C ARG A 424 25.36 -23.92 -10.10
N GLN A 425 25.00 -25.05 -9.51
CA GLN A 425 23.73 -25.25 -8.82
C GLN A 425 24.00 -25.90 -7.48
N TRP A 426 23.14 -25.62 -6.52
CA TRP A 426 23.26 -26.12 -5.17
C TRP A 426 21.88 -26.26 -4.56
N LEU A 427 21.71 -27.24 -3.68
CA LEU A 427 20.54 -27.39 -2.84
C LEU A 427 20.84 -26.83 -1.45
N ILE A 428 20.01 -25.92 -0.94
CA ILE A 428 19.99 -25.52 0.48
C ILE A 428 18.67 -25.96 1.09
N LEU A 429 18.71 -26.61 2.24
CA LEU A 429 17.50 -26.94 2.99
C LEU A 429 17.72 -26.85 4.50
N PRO A 430 16.71 -26.41 5.27
CA PRO A 430 16.74 -26.45 6.72
C PRO A 430 16.68 -27.89 7.22
N VAL A 431 17.44 -28.18 8.28
CA VAL A 431 17.59 -29.49 8.90
C VAL A 431 17.10 -29.45 10.35
N GLU A 432 16.19 -30.35 10.73
CA GLU A 432 15.80 -30.47 12.13
C GLU A 432 16.99 -30.85 13.02
N LYS A 433 17.08 -30.24 14.22
CA LYS A 433 18.24 -30.39 15.13
C LYS A 433 18.54 -31.84 15.51
N THR A 434 17.52 -32.71 15.54
CA THR A 434 17.60 -34.12 15.98
C THR A 434 17.85 -35.09 14.83
N SER A 435 17.79 -34.65 13.58
CA SER A 435 17.92 -35.51 12.41
C SER A 435 19.35 -36.06 12.28
N LYS A 436 19.46 -37.36 11.99
CA LYS A 436 20.74 -38.05 11.70
C LYS A 436 20.95 -38.30 10.21
N THR A 437 19.85 -38.40 9.46
CA THR A 437 19.80 -38.62 8.03
C THR A 437 18.69 -37.78 7.41
N ILE A 438 18.86 -37.39 6.16
CA ILE A 438 17.83 -36.71 5.35
C ILE A 438 17.72 -37.42 4.01
N ASP A 439 16.49 -37.69 3.58
CA ASP A 439 16.20 -38.09 2.20
C ASP A 439 15.85 -36.85 1.40
N VAL A 440 16.62 -36.60 0.35
CA VAL A 440 16.36 -35.57 -0.64
C VAL A 440 15.72 -36.23 -1.85
N VAL A 441 14.42 -36.01 -2.03
CA VAL A 441 13.65 -36.54 -3.15
C VAL A 441 13.69 -35.53 -4.29
N PHE A 442 14.36 -35.90 -5.39
CA PHE A 442 14.25 -35.24 -6.68
C PHE A 442 13.13 -35.89 -7.51
N THR A 443 12.64 -35.21 -8.54
CA THR A 443 11.64 -35.79 -9.48
C THR A 443 12.18 -37.02 -10.22
N SER A 444 13.50 -37.12 -10.39
CA SER A 444 14.16 -38.24 -11.08
C SER A 444 14.74 -39.32 -10.17
N GLU A 445 15.07 -38.98 -8.92
CA GLU A 445 15.80 -39.88 -8.01
C GLU A 445 15.62 -39.48 -6.54
N THR A 446 16.00 -40.33 -5.59
CA THR A 446 16.06 -39.98 -4.16
C THR A 446 17.47 -40.20 -3.63
N LYS A 447 18.03 -39.21 -2.93
CA LYS A 447 19.36 -39.25 -2.32
C LYS A 447 19.27 -39.22 -0.80
N THR A 448 19.74 -40.26 -0.13
CA THR A 448 19.86 -40.31 1.34
C THR A 448 21.21 -39.77 1.79
N ILE A 449 21.20 -38.81 2.71
CA ILE A 449 22.38 -38.10 3.20
C ILE A 449 22.53 -38.35 4.69
N LYS A 450 23.73 -38.75 5.11
CA LYS A 450 24.08 -38.95 6.53
C LYS A 450 24.68 -37.67 7.07
N LEU A 451 23.94 -36.99 7.93
CA LEU A 451 24.31 -35.67 8.45
C LEU A 451 25.57 -35.71 9.33
N ARG A 452 25.81 -36.82 10.02
CA ARG A 452 27.01 -37.03 10.85
C ARG A 452 28.32 -37.10 10.03
N ASP A 453 28.22 -37.39 8.73
CA ASP A 453 29.36 -37.52 7.84
C ASP A 453 29.77 -36.14 7.26
N LEU A 454 29.00 -35.08 7.59
CA LEU A 454 29.22 -33.70 7.14
C LEU A 454 29.76 -32.84 8.29
N GLU A 455 30.69 -31.95 7.97
CA GLU A 455 31.19 -30.97 8.91
C GLU A 455 30.10 -29.93 9.23
N THR A 456 29.96 -29.57 10.52
CA THR A 456 29.04 -28.53 10.97
C THR A 456 29.82 -27.30 11.41
N ARG A 457 29.48 -26.12 10.88
CA ARG A 457 30.08 -24.84 11.24
C ARG A 457 29.02 -23.79 11.58
N ASP A 458 29.43 -22.74 12.28
CA ASP A 458 28.60 -21.55 12.43
C ASP A 458 28.88 -20.61 11.26
N HIS A 459 27.90 -20.41 10.38
CA HIS A 459 28.10 -19.68 9.12
C HIS A 459 26.75 -19.28 8.51
N ALA A 460 26.46 -17.98 8.51
CA ALA A 460 25.14 -17.45 8.18
C ALA A 460 24.74 -17.64 6.69
N ALA A 461 25.70 -17.66 5.77
CA ALA A 461 25.44 -17.45 4.35
C ALA A 461 24.39 -18.38 3.72
N ALA A 462 24.43 -19.68 4.00
CA ALA A 462 23.45 -20.61 3.45
C ALA A 462 22.03 -20.32 3.97
N GLY A 463 21.91 -20.00 5.26
CA GLY A 463 20.64 -19.63 5.87
C GLY A 463 20.11 -18.30 5.32
N SER A 464 20.99 -17.32 5.07
CA SER A 464 20.63 -16.04 4.46
C SER A 464 20.11 -16.18 3.03
N ILE A 465 20.79 -16.96 2.19
CA ILE A 465 20.36 -17.23 0.81
C ILE A 465 19.01 -17.95 0.80
N TRP A 466 18.84 -18.97 1.64
CA TRP A 466 17.56 -19.67 1.77
C TRP A 466 16.44 -18.74 2.26
N ALA A 467 16.74 -17.87 3.23
CA ALA A 467 15.77 -16.91 3.75
C ALA A 467 15.40 -15.84 2.71
N GLN A 468 16.35 -15.38 1.88
CA GLN A 468 16.07 -14.44 0.79
C GLN A 468 15.00 -14.97 -0.14
N ARG A 469 15.05 -16.26 -0.51
CA ARG A 469 13.97 -16.86 -1.30
C ARG A 469 12.65 -16.84 -0.55
N ARG A 470 12.64 -17.24 0.72
CA ARG A 470 11.41 -17.28 1.50
C ARG A 470 10.78 -15.89 1.60
N LEU A 471 11.62 -14.85 1.72
CA LEU A 471 11.20 -13.46 1.67
C LEU A 471 10.66 -13.08 0.29
N ALA A 472 11.34 -13.46 -0.79
CA ALA A 472 10.84 -13.26 -2.14
C ALA A 472 9.47 -13.93 -2.37
N GLU A 473 9.23 -15.13 -1.83
CA GLU A 473 7.91 -15.79 -1.84
C GLU A 473 6.85 -15.02 -1.05
N LEU A 474 7.22 -14.41 0.08
CA LEU A 474 6.31 -13.54 0.83
C LEU A 474 6.00 -12.26 0.05
N ARG A 475 7.00 -11.67 -0.60
CA ARG A 475 6.83 -10.51 -1.50
C ARG A 475 5.85 -10.80 -2.63
N THR A 476 5.88 -12.02 -3.18
CA THR A 476 4.91 -12.39 -4.23
C THR A 476 3.48 -12.31 -3.75
N GLN A 477 3.19 -12.52 -2.46
CA GLN A 477 1.84 -12.54 -1.91
C GLN A 477 1.20 -11.16 -1.75
N GLY A 478 1.96 -10.08 -1.97
CA GLY A 478 1.49 -8.70 -1.88
C GLY A 478 1.50 -8.13 -0.45
N PRO A 479 0.89 -6.94 -0.26
CA PRO A 479 0.94 -6.20 1.00
C PRO A 479 0.40 -6.97 2.22
N GLN A 480 -0.62 -7.83 2.06
CA GLN A 480 -1.10 -8.73 3.11
C GLN A 480 -0.03 -9.64 3.76
N ALA A 481 1.09 -9.92 3.08
CA ALA A 481 2.19 -10.73 3.62
C ALA A 481 3.34 -9.88 4.18
N PHE A 482 3.17 -8.55 4.24
CA PHE A 482 4.22 -7.60 4.62
C PHE A 482 4.70 -7.81 6.05
N ASP A 483 3.80 -7.99 7.02
CA ASP A 483 4.22 -8.28 8.41
C ASP A 483 4.98 -9.60 8.52
N ALA A 484 4.52 -10.62 7.78
CA ALA A 484 5.23 -11.90 7.72
C ALA A 484 6.61 -11.74 7.05
N LEU A 485 6.73 -10.88 6.04
CA LEU A 485 7.99 -10.51 5.40
C LEU A 485 8.92 -9.83 6.40
N VAL A 486 8.48 -8.76 7.07
CA VAL A 486 9.28 -8.02 8.05
C VAL A 486 9.72 -8.93 9.21
N LYS A 487 8.80 -9.75 9.74
CA LYS A 487 9.12 -10.73 10.80
C LYS A 487 10.12 -11.79 10.34
N THR A 488 9.98 -12.28 9.11
CA THR A 488 10.92 -13.25 8.52
C THR A 488 12.28 -12.60 8.28
N SER A 489 12.28 -11.34 7.83
CA SER A 489 13.48 -10.53 7.59
C SER A 489 14.26 -10.35 8.89
N ARG A 490 13.60 -9.90 9.98
CA ARG A 490 14.16 -9.83 11.34
C ARG A 490 14.71 -11.17 11.82
N ARG A 491 13.93 -12.25 11.72
CA ARG A 491 14.34 -13.58 12.19
C ARG A 491 15.65 -14.07 11.56
N TRP A 492 15.81 -13.83 10.26
CA TRP A 492 16.97 -14.29 9.50
C TRP A 492 18.01 -13.20 9.28
N HIS A 493 17.82 -12.01 9.85
CA HIS A 493 18.63 -10.82 9.62
C HIS A 493 18.81 -10.46 8.13
N VAL A 494 17.89 -10.88 7.24
CA VAL A 494 18.01 -10.66 5.79
C VAL A 494 17.24 -9.42 5.37
N GLN A 495 17.95 -8.47 4.76
CA GLN A 495 17.35 -7.28 4.19
C GLN A 495 16.72 -7.54 2.81
N THR A 496 15.51 -7.00 2.59
CA THR A 496 14.83 -6.92 1.29
C THR A 496 14.79 -5.47 0.77
N GLN A 497 14.15 -5.24 -0.37
CA GLN A 497 13.96 -3.88 -0.91
C GLN A 497 12.96 -3.06 -0.07
N GLU A 498 12.07 -3.73 0.64
CA GLU A 498 11.02 -3.13 1.46
C GLU A 498 11.42 -2.96 2.93
N THR A 499 12.63 -3.38 3.30
CA THR A 499 13.14 -3.26 4.67
C THR A 499 14.45 -2.49 4.71
N ALA A 500 14.66 -1.70 5.75
CA ALA A 500 15.93 -1.07 6.05
C ALA A 500 16.42 -1.50 7.43
N PHE A 501 17.74 -1.51 7.60
CA PHE A 501 18.33 -1.53 8.94
C PHE A 501 18.28 -0.11 9.49
N LEU A 502 17.79 0.03 10.71
CA LEU A 502 17.80 1.25 11.49
C LEU A 502 18.62 1.03 12.77
N VAL A 503 19.59 1.90 13.02
CA VAL A 503 20.31 2.00 14.29
C VAL A 503 19.89 3.31 14.92
N LEU A 504 19.47 3.27 16.18
CA LEU A 504 19.12 4.44 16.99
C LEU A 504 20.11 4.53 18.14
N GLU A 505 20.45 5.75 18.57
CA GLU A 505 21.45 5.96 19.61
C GLU A 505 20.82 6.00 21.01
N GLU A 506 19.69 6.69 21.19
CA GLU A 506 19.11 6.89 22.51
C GLU A 506 18.05 5.84 22.88
N VAL A 507 17.90 5.61 24.17
CA VAL A 507 16.87 4.73 24.74
C VAL A 507 15.46 5.21 24.40
N SER A 508 15.23 6.52 24.46
CA SER A 508 13.99 7.21 24.09
C SER A 508 13.60 6.91 22.65
N ASP A 509 14.55 6.97 21.71
CA ASP A 509 14.29 6.72 20.30
C ASP A 509 13.71 5.31 20.06
N TYR A 510 14.26 4.29 20.75
CA TYR A 510 13.73 2.93 20.65
C TYR A 510 12.32 2.80 21.22
N LEU A 511 11.99 3.55 22.29
CA LEU A 511 10.66 3.55 22.90
C LEU A 511 9.63 4.23 22.01
N ASP A 512 9.91 5.45 21.55
CA ASP A 512 9.06 6.23 20.65
C ASP A 512 8.79 5.45 19.36
N ALA A 513 9.84 4.85 18.81
CA ALA A 513 9.74 4.05 17.61
C ALA A 513 9.06 2.69 17.85
N LYS A 514 8.78 2.30 19.10
CA LYS A 514 8.23 1.00 19.52
C LYS A 514 9.04 -0.18 18.98
N ILE A 515 10.36 -0.11 19.12
CA ILE A 515 11.33 -1.12 18.68
C ILE A 515 12.11 -1.63 19.90
N ASP A 516 12.33 -2.94 19.98
CA ASP A 516 13.28 -3.50 20.95
C ASP A 516 14.72 -3.24 20.48
N PRO A 517 15.61 -2.68 21.32
CA PRO A 517 17.03 -2.56 20.99
C PRO A 517 17.67 -3.93 20.70
N PRO A 518 18.70 -3.99 19.84
CA PRO A 518 19.38 -5.22 19.48
C PRO A 518 20.16 -5.82 20.68
N ASP A 519 20.52 -7.10 20.60
CA ASP A 519 21.34 -7.78 21.62
C ASP A 519 22.73 -7.14 21.80
N SER A 520 23.22 -6.42 20.79
CA SER A 520 24.48 -5.67 20.81
C SER A 520 24.36 -4.27 21.45
N PHE A 521 23.16 -3.83 21.84
CA PHE A 521 22.98 -2.55 22.53
C PHE A 521 23.66 -2.55 23.91
N PRO A 522 24.30 -1.44 24.33
CA PRO A 522 25.05 -1.40 25.59
C PRO A 522 24.23 -1.87 26.81
N ALA A 523 24.82 -2.78 27.59
CA ALA A 523 24.11 -3.43 28.71
C ALA A 523 23.62 -2.45 29.79
N GLU A 524 24.31 -1.32 29.99
CA GLU A 524 23.90 -0.26 30.92
C GLU A 524 22.66 0.49 30.41
N GLN A 525 22.65 0.86 29.12
CA GLN A 525 21.50 1.52 28.50
C GLN A 525 20.28 0.58 28.39
N MET A 526 20.49 -0.73 28.24
CA MET A 526 19.42 -1.73 28.29
C MET A 526 18.66 -1.78 29.62
N VAL A 527 19.30 -1.38 30.74
CA VAL A 527 18.60 -1.26 32.03
C VAL A 527 17.66 -0.05 31.99
N ASN A 528 18.18 1.11 31.58
CA ASN A 528 17.39 2.34 31.42
C ASN A 528 16.20 2.13 30.47
N TYR A 529 16.42 1.43 29.35
CA TYR A 529 15.34 1.07 28.41
C TYR A 529 14.24 0.25 29.07
N LYS A 530 14.59 -0.75 29.89
CA LYS A 530 13.57 -1.57 30.56
C LYS A 530 12.78 -0.79 31.61
N GLU A 531 13.42 0.16 32.29
CA GLU A 531 12.76 1.06 33.25
C GLU A 531 11.81 2.02 32.53
N ALA A 532 12.29 2.73 31.52
CA ALA A 532 11.48 3.66 30.73
C ALA A 532 10.36 2.94 29.94
N LEU A 533 10.59 1.70 29.46
CA LEU A 533 9.53 0.86 28.88
C LEU A 533 8.46 0.49 29.91
N ALA A 534 8.83 0.30 31.19
CA ALA A 534 7.88 -0.01 32.24
C ALA A 534 7.05 1.23 32.61
N GLU A 535 7.66 2.42 32.62
CA GLU A 535 7.00 3.72 32.82
C GLU A 535 6.03 4.04 31.67
N SER A 536 6.50 4.00 30.42
CA SER A 536 5.67 4.20 29.23
C SER A 536 4.48 3.22 29.19
N ARG A 537 4.68 1.94 29.56
CA ARG A 537 3.57 0.98 29.66
C ARG A 537 2.58 1.29 30.78
N ALA A 538 3.02 1.95 31.85
CA ALA A 538 2.14 2.40 32.93
C ALA A 538 1.32 3.61 32.46
N GLU A 539 1.94 4.57 31.80
CA GLU A 539 1.27 5.73 31.18
C GLU A 539 0.26 5.29 30.11
N GLU A 540 0.63 4.40 29.19
CA GLU A 540 -0.29 3.83 28.19
C GLU A 540 -1.47 3.07 28.85
N ALA A 541 -1.26 2.48 30.04
CA ALA A 541 -2.31 1.79 30.77
C ALA A 541 -3.25 2.77 31.50
N GLU A 542 -2.73 3.89 31.99
CA GLU A 542 -3.49 4.98 32.59
C GLU A 542 -4.34 5.71 31.53
N ALA A 543 -3.73 6.14 30.42
CA ALA A 543 -4.43 6.75 29.30
C ALA A 543 -5.54 5.84 28.74
N ARG A 544 -5.29 4.52 28.68
CA ARG A 544 -6.33 3.55 28.29
C ARG A 544 -7.46 3.45 29.32
N ALA A 545 -7.16 3.59 30.61
CA ALA A 545 -8.18 3.56 31.65
C ALA A 545 -9.07 4.81 31.57
N GLU A 546 -8.47 5.99 31.42
CA GLU A 546 -9.17 7.26 31.21
C GLU A 546 -10.06 7.20 29.97
N HIS A 547 -9.51 6.76 28.84
CA HIS A 547 -10.26 6.53 27.60
C HIS A 547 -11.50 5.66 27.79
N PHE A 548 -11.41 4.58 28.58
CA PHE A 548 -12.58 3.73 28.83
C PHE A 548 -13.61 4.38 29.73
N ASP A 549 -13.20 5.22 30.68
CA ASP A 549 -14.11 5.98 31.54
C ASP A 549 -14.86 7.03 30.70
N ASP A 550 -14.18 7.76 29.80
CA ASP A 550 -14.80 8.74 28.89
C ASP A 550 -15.75 8.07 27.89
N LEU A 551 -15.29 6.99 27.26
CA LEU A 551 -16.15 6.19 26.36
C LEU A 551 -17.38 5.64 27.09
N ARG A 552 -17.25 5.32 28.38
CA ARG A 552 -18.37 4.84 29.19
C ARG A 552 -19.41 5.94 29.41
N GLU A 553 -18.99 7.15 29.72
CA GLU A 553 -19.85 8.32 29.86
C GLU A 553 -20.61 8.60 28.57
N LEU A 554 -19.88 8.76 27.46
CA LEU A 554 -20.45 9.01 26.13
C LEU A 554 -21.45 7.92 25.70
N TRP A 555 -21.14 6.65 25.98
CA TRP A 555 -22.07 5.56 25.67
C TRP A 555 -23.35 5.61 26.51
N ASP A 556 -23.24 5.95 27.80
CA ASP A 556 -24.40 6.07 28.68
C ASP A 556 -25.30 7.25 28.28
N GLU A 557 -24.73 8.37 27.85
CA GLU A 557 -25.47 9.48 27.26
C GLU A 557 -26.23 9.07 26.00
N GLN A 558 -25.57 8.34 25.09
CA GLN A 558 -26.22 7.86 23.87
C GLN A 558 -27.34 6.85 24.18
N VAL A 559 -27.16 5.98 25.16
CA VAL A 559 -28.21 5.07 25.63
C VAL A 559 -29.37 5.85 26.27
N ALA A 560 -29.09 6.92 27.01
CA ALA A 560 -30.09 7.79 27.60
C ALA A 560 -30.89 8.54 26.51
N TRP A 561 -30.22 9.13 25.52
CA TRP A 561 -30.84 9.73 24.33
C TRP A 561 -31.74 8.72 23.61
N TRP A 562 -31.24 7.50 23.38
CA TRP A 562 -32.03 6.45 22.73
C TRP A 562 -33.26 6.08 23.55
N ASN A 563 -33.17 6.04 24.89
CA ASN A 563 -34.31 5.76 25.77
C ASN A 563 -35.29 6.93 25.92
N GLY A 564 -34.93 8.14 25.50
CA GLY A 564 -35.75 9.35 25.57
C GLY A 564 -37.12 9.21 24.91
N ASP A 565 -38.12 9.86 25.51
CA ASP A 565 -39.50 9.93 25.02
C ASP A 565 -39.75 11.25 24.29
N TRP A 566 -39.21 11.35 23.07
CA TRP A 566 -39.27 12.54 22.20
C TRP A 566 -40.69 12.97 21.82
N ALA A 567 -41.69 12.10 21.99
CA ALA A 567 -43.11 12.42 21.78
C ALA A 567 -43.68 13.44 22.80
N LYS A 568 -43.00 13.63 23.95
CA LYS A 568 -43.43 14.52 25.04
C LYS A 568 -42.71 15.88 25.05
N LEU A 569 -41.67 16.03 24.23
CA LEU A 569 -40.86 17.24 24.16
C LEU A 569 -41.31 18.19 23.03
N SER A 570 -42.12 17.71 22.08
CA SER A 570 -42.75 18.58 21.07
C SER A 570 -43.64 19.64 21.75
N PRO A 571 -43.58 20.92 21.33
CA PRO A 571 -44.45 21.95 21.90
C PRO A 571 -45.92 21.53 21.77
N PRO A 572 -46.77 21.79 22.78
CA PRO A 572 -48.19 21.52 22.65
C PRO A 572 -48.72 22.30 21.45
N GLN A 573 -49.48 21.63 20.57
CA GLN A 573 -50.21 22.31 19.51
C GLN A 573 -51.03 23.45 20.13
N VAL A 574 -50.62 24.69 19.89
CA VAL A 574 -51.35 25.84 20.35
C VAL A 574 -52.59 25.95 19.48
N ALA A 575 -53.72 25.45 19.99
CA ALA A 575 -55.02 25.89 19.54
C ALA A 575 -55.18 27.36 19.98
N VAL A 576 -54.96 28.30 19.05
CA VAL A 576 -55.17 29.72 19.33
C VAL A 576 -56.67 30.02 19.27
N GLU A 577 -57.34 30.00 20.42
CA GLU A 577 -58.58 30.75 20.62
C GLU A 577 -58.22 32.21 20.93
N TYR A 578 -58.53 33.13 20.02
CA TYR A 578 -58.36 34.56 20.26
C TYR A 578 -59.47 35.09 21.17
N SER A 579 -59.14 35.43 22.42
CA SER A 579 -59.91 36.40 23.20
C SER A 579 -59.02 37.58 23.57
N VAL A 580 -59.33 38.76 23.03
CA VAL A 580 -58.61 40.01 23.31
C VAL A 580 -59.20 40.67 24.56
N ALA A 581 -58.38 40.84 25.59
CA ALA A 581 -58.57 41.83 26.65
C ALA A 581 -57.25 42.58 26.87
N PRO A 582 -57.26 43.92 27.01
CA PRO A 582 -56.02 44.71 27.04
C PRO A 582 -55.46 44.77 28.46
N VAL A 583 -54.15 44.60 28.60
CA VAL A 583 -53.40 44.97 29.81
C VAL A 583 -52.13 45.71 29.41
N GLU A 584 -52.00 46.92 29.95
CA GLU A 584 -50.81 47.78 29.93
C GLU A 584 -49.68 47.18 30.77
N GLY A 585 -48.42 47.40 30.39
CA GLY A 585 -47.32 47.54 31.35
C GLY A 585 -46.00 46.82 31.05
N GLU A 586 -44.98 47.64 30.87
CA GLU A 586 -43.53 47.46 31.09
C GLU A 586 -42.67 46.60 30.13
N VAL A 587 -41.91 47.34 29.32
CA VAL A 587 -40.75 46.87 28.53
C VAL A 587 -39.53 46.82 29.46
N VAL A 588 -38.97 45.63 29.67
CA VAL A 588 -37.60 45.46 30.19
C VAL A 588 -36.72 45.10 28.99
N GLN A 589 -35.81 46.01 28.63
CA GLN A 589 -34.81 45.79 27.57
C GLN A 589 -33.72 44.84 28.07
N SER A 590 -33.35 43.86 27.22
CA SER A 590 -32.11 43.09 27.36
C SER A 590 -30.92 43.91 26.83
N PRO A 591 -29.71 43.77 27.41
CA PRO A 591 -28.54 44.54 26.98
C PRO A 591 -28.04 44.09 25.60
N PRO A 592 -27.39 44.98 24.82
CA PRO A 592 -26.90 44.63 23.49
C PRO A 592 -25.63 43.76 23.56
N PRO A 593 -25.39 42.89 22.57
CA PRO A 593 -24.15 42.14 22.45
C PRO A 593 -22.94 43.06 22.13
N PRO A 594 -21.72 42.68 22.51
CA PRO A 594 -20.51 43.47 22.26
C PRO A 594 -20.17 43.55 20.77
N SER A 595 -19.72 44.74 20.34
CA SER A 595 -19.35 45.03 18.95
C SER A 595 -17.98 44.48 18.59
N ILE A 596 -17.89 43.69 17.51
CA ILE A 596 -16.62 43.31 16.87
C ILE A 596 -16.33 44.33 15.76
N VAL A 597 -15.13 44.92 15.82
CA VAL A 597 -14.59 45.85 14.81
C VAL A 597 -14.15 45.04 13.59
N ARG A 598 -14.79 45.25 12.43
CA ARG A 598 -14.28 44.79 11.12
C ARG A 598 -13.47 45.91 10.45
N PRO A 599 -12.35 45.63 9.77
CA PRO A 599 -11.69 46.60 8.90
C PRO A 599 -12.57 46.91 7.67
N ALA A 600 -12.50 48.15 7.21
CA ALA A 600 -13.36 48.72 6.18
C ALA A 600 -13.01 48.22 4.76
N GLU A 601 -14.04 47.88 3.99
CA GLU A 601 -14.01 47.90 2.53
C GLU A 601 -15.19 48.73 1.99
N ASP A 602 -14.89 49.45 0.90
CA ASP A 602 -15.61 50.60 0.37
C ASP A 602 -17.05 50.33 -0.09
N GLN A 603 -17.91 51.33 0.18
CA GLN A 603 -19.30 51.41 -0.26
C GLN A 603 -19.43 51.66 -1.78
N LEU A 604 -20.42 51.03 -2.38
CA LEU A 604 -21.17 51.59 -3.52
C LEU A 604 -22.67 51.50 -3.23
N ASP A 605 -23.26 52.66 -2.95
CA ASP A 605 -24.70 52.90 -2.74
C ASP A 605 -25.53 52.67 -4.01
N VAL A 606 -26.71 52.07 -3.87
CA VAL A 606 -27.89 52.39 -4.69
C VAL A 606 -29.18 52.28 -3.86
N GLU A 607 -29.86 53.41 -3.68
CA GLU A 607 -31.23 53.58 -3.15
C GLU A 607 -32.30 52.95 -4.06
N LEU A 608 -33.44 52.52 -3.50
CA LEU A 608 -34.78 52.84 -4.07
C LEU A 608 -35.95 52.55 -3.11
N ASP A 609 -36.57 53.65 -2.69
CA ASP A 609 -37.97 53.99 -2.43
C ASP A 609 -39.00 53.04 -1.79
N VAL A 610 -39.60 53.62 -0.74
CA VAL A 610 -40.82 53.25 -0.02
C VAL A 610 -42.06 53.76 -0.78
N ILE A 611 -43.11 52.94 -0.93
CA ILE A 611 -44.49 53.42 -1.07
C ILE A 611 -45.44 52.58 -0.20
N VAL A 612 -46.10 53.28 0.73
CA VAL A 612 -47.22 52.83 1.56
C VAL A 612 -48.54 53.01 0.81
N THR A 613 -49.46 52.05 0.84
CA THR A 613 -50.89 52.29 0.53
C THR A 613 -51.82 51.50 1.47
N THR A 614 -52.95 52.09 1.79
CA THR A 614 -53.89 51.78 2.89
C THR A 614 -55.20 51.14 2.40
N GLY A 615 -55.69 50.15 3.15
CA GLY A 615 -57.09 49.88 3.53
C GLY A 615 -58.18 49.50 2.50
N SER A 616 -58.84 48.34 2.69
CA SER A 616 -60.27 48.22 3.08
C SER A 616 -60.81 46.77 3.06
N ARG A 617 -61.80 46.54 3.94
CA ARG A 617 -62.60 45.32 4.23
C ARG A 617 -63.37 44.75 3.02
N VAL A 618 -63.72 43.45 3.06
CA VAL A 618 -65.12 42.92 3.13
C VAL A 618 -65.18 41.36 3.16
N SER A 619 -66.07 40.88 4.06
CA SER A 619 -66.87 39.63 4.17
C SER A 619 -66.28 38.22 4.27
N ASP A 620 -66.81 37.53 5.30
CA ASP A 620 -66.89 36.09 5.56
C ASP A 620 -67.35 35.26 4.36
N GLU A 621 -66.76 34.07 4.17
CA GLU A 621 -67.54 32.82 4.17
C GLU A 621 -66.64 31.60 4.47
N GLU A 622 -67.13 30.85 5.46
CA GLU A 622 -66.52 29.71 6.11
C GLU A 622 -66.75 28.45 5.26
N ILE A 623 -65.68 27.82 4.75
CA ILE A 623 -65.72 26.44 4.25
C ILE A 623 -64.91 25.55 5.19
N ILE A 624 -65.63 24.85 6.08
CA ILE A 624 -65.08 23.76 6.90
C ILE A 624 -64.97 22.52 6.00
N VAL A 625 -63.73 22.14 5.64
CA VAL A 625 -63.42 20.76 5.22
C VAL A 625 -62.65 20.09 6.34
N THR A 626 -63.35 19.24 7.09
CA THR A 626 -62.75 18.33 8.08
C THR A 626 -61.95 17.24 7.38
N GLY A 627 -60.64 17.45 7.27
CA GLY A 627 -59.68 16.44 6.83
C GLY A 627 -58.50 16.41 7.79
N SER A 628 -58.70 15.92 9.01
CA SER A 628 -57.61 15.69 9.97
C SER A 628 -56.67 14.61 9.43
N ARG A 629 -55.62 15.05 8.71
CA ARG A 629 -54.48 14.23 8.28
C ARG A 629 -53.63 13.97 9.52
N ARG A 630 -53.62 12.72 10.00
CA ARG A 630 -52.73 12.32 11.10
C ARG A 630 -51.29 12.35 10.58
N ILE A 631 -50.56 13.41 10.92
CA ILE A 631 -49.09 13.41 10.94
C ILE A 631 -48.70 12.39 12.01
N ASN A 632 -47.87 11.40 11.68
CA ASN A 632 -47.35 10.48 12.67
C ASN A 632 -46.51 11.31 13.65
N PRO A 633 -46.87 11.42 14.95
CA PRO A 633 -46.05 12.17 15.89
C PRO A 633 -44.67 11.51 16.00
N ALA A 634 -43.65 12.32 16.34
CA ALA A 634 -42.36 11.82 16.79
C ALA A 634 -42.61 10.68 17.79
N GLY A 635 -42.21 9.45 17.48
CA GLY A 635 -42.53 8.33 18.36
C GLY A 635 -43.26 7.12 17.77
N SER A 636 -43.77 7.14 16.54
CA SER A 636 -44.45 5.98 15.91
C SER A 636 -43.60 5.35 14.81
N LEU A 637 -43.66 4.02 14.63
CA LEU A 637 -42.98 3.37 13.50
C LEU A 637 -43.54 3.91 12.18
N PRO A 638 -42.72 4.51 11.31
CA PRO A 638 -43.19 5.01 10.03
C PRO A 638 -43.65 3.86 9.13
N ALA A 639 -44.69 4.10 8.33
CA ALA A 639 -45.28 3.09 7.44
C ALA A 639 -44.32 2.69 6.30
N GLU A 640 -43.48 3.64 5.85
CA GLU A 640 -42.49 3.45 4.79
C GLU A 640 -41.39 4.52 4.89
N ILE A 641 -40.12 4.12 4.73
CA ILE A 641 -38.98 5.04 4.59
C ILE A 641 -38.34 4.74 3.23
N SER A 642 -38.23 5.75 2.38
CA SER A 642 -37.52 5.68 1.09
C SER A 642 -36.36 6.65 1.08
N VAL A 643 -35.18 6.15 0.72
CA VAL A 643 -33.99 6.96 0.49
C VAL A 643 -33.91 7.26 -1.01
N THR A 644 -33.57 8.48 -1.37
CA THR A 644 -33.25 8.88 -2.74
C THR A 644 -31.96 9.69 -2.71
N SER A 645 -30.87 9.06 -3.14
CA SER A 645 -29.61 9.76 -3.37
C SER A 645 -29.66 10.64 -4.62
N ARG A 646 -29.04 11.83 -4.57
CA ARG A 646 -28.88 12.67 -5.77
C ARG A 646 -27.75 12.09 -6.61
N PRO A 647 -27.94 11.83 -7.92
CA PRO A 647 -26.85 11.36 -8.77
C PRO A 647 -25.82 12.48 -8.90
N TRP A 648 -24.68 12.32 -8.24
CA TRP A 648 -23.55 13.22 -8.45
C TRP A 648 -22.98 13.01 -9.88
N SER A 649 -22.76 14.10 -10.61
CA SER A 649 -22.02 14.09 -11.87
C SER A 649 -21.36 15.44 -12.05
N PRO A 650 -20.03 15.50 -12.14
CA PRO A 650 -19.30 16.74 -12.34
C PRO A 650 -19.44 17.19 -13.80
N ASP A 651 -19.29 18.48 -14.06
CA ASP A 651 -19.14 18.96 -15.43
C ASP A 651 -17.71 18.70 -15.92
N ARG A 652 -17.51 17.55 -16.56
CA ARG A 652 -16.22 17.14 -17.13
C ARG A 652 -16.33 16.94 -18.64
N PRO A 653 -15.36 17.43 -19.44
CA PRO A 653 -15.36 17.24 -20.88
C PRO A 653 -15.48 15.77 -21.32
N TYR A 654 -14.76 14.86 -20.63
CA TYR A 654 -14.77 13.43 -20.97
C TYR A 654 -16.08 12.73 -20.59
N LEU A 655 -16.73 13.11 -19.49
CA LEU A 655 -18.04 12.56 -19.15
C LEU A 655 -19.10 13.00 -20.15
N THR A 656 -19.07 14.27 -20.56
CA THR A 656 -19.95 14.82 -21.60
C THR A 656 -19.73 14.11 -22.93
N ALA A 657 -18.48 13.91 -23.35
CA ALA A 657 -18.14 13.18 -24.58
C ALA A 657 -18.68 11.73 -24.58
N LEU A 658 -18.80 11.12 -23.40
CA LEU A 658 -19.30 9.75 -23.24
C LEU A 658 -20.83 9.68 -23.03
N ALA A 659 -21.52 10.80 -22.76
CA ALA A 659 -22.88 10.91 -22.18
C ALA A 659 -23.94 9.93 -22.73
N ASN A 660 -23.95 9.74 -24.04
CA ASN A 660 -25.00 8.98 -24.73
C ASN A 660 -24.44 7.83 -25.60
N LEU A 661 -23.24 7.34 -25.26
CA LEU A 661 -22.59 6.26 -25.99
C LEU A 661 -22.68 4.93 -25.21
N ASP A 662 -22.82 3.83 -25.95
CA ASP A 662 -22.80 2.45 -25.46
C ASP A 662 -21.99 1.55 -26.42
N GLY A 663 -21.67 0.33 -25.99
CA GLY A 663 -21.03 -0.70 -26.80
C GLY A 663 -19.71 -0.24 -27.46
N ALA A 664 -19.51 -0.58 -28.74
CA ALA A 664 -18.28 -0.25 -29.46
C ALA A 664 -18.05 1.26 -29.63
N ALA A 665 -19.12 2.06 -29.68
CA ALA A 665 -19.01 3.52 -29.79
C ALA A 665 -18.48 4.12 -28.49
N PHE A 666 -18.98 3.65 -27.34
CA PHE A 666 -18.45 4.02 -26.03
C PHE A 666 -16.98 3.66 -25.90
N GLU A 667 -16.62 2.40 -26.20
CA GLU A 667 -15.24 1.92 -26.08
C GLU A 667 -14.25 2.70 -26.98
N THR A 668 -14.70 3.15 -28.15
CA THR A 668 -13.88 3.96 -29.05
C THR A 668 -13.69 5.38 -28.50
N ALA A 669 -14.76 6.02 -28.04
CA ALA A 669 -14.69 7.36 -27.45
C ALA A 669 -13.89 7.34 -26.13
N TYR A 670 -14.08 6.33 -25.28
CA TYR A 670 -13.32 6.14 -24.05
C TYR A 670 -11.82 6.07 -24.33
N ARG A 671 -11.39 5.26 -25.31
CA ARG A 671 -9.97 5.20 -25.71
C ARG A 671 -9.42 6.50 -26.26
N GLN A 672 -10.26 7.36 -26.86
CA GLN A 672 -9.84 8.69 -27.27
C GLN A 672 -9.64 9.59 -26.05
N GLN A 673 -10.61 9.63 -25.13
CA GLN A 673 -10.51 10.42 -23.91
C GLN A 673 -9.35 9.98 -23.01
N ARG A 674 -9.07 8.66 -22.94
CA ARG A 674 -7.96 8.11 -22.15
C ARG A 674 -6.60 8.68 -22.55
N ARG A 675 -6.40 9.09 -23.81
CA ARG A 675 -5.12 9.67 -24.25
C ARG A 675 -4.82 11.01 -23.60
N ASP A 676 -5.86 11.76 -23.26
CA ASP A 676 -5.74 13.13 -22.76
C ASP A 676 -5.94 13.20 -21.23
N TYR A 677 -6.68 12.24 -20.64
CA TYR A 677 -7.06 12.26 -19.21
C TYR A 677 -6.71 10.96 -18.45
N GLY A 678 -6.16 9.95 -19.12
CA GLY A 678 -5.97 8.60 -18.57
C GLY A 678 -4.77 8.44 -17.63
N ASP A 679 -4.07 9.52 -17.31
CA ASP A 679 -3.02 9.60 -16.29
C ASP A 679 -3.57 9.90 -14.89
N ARG A 680 -4.87 10.19 -14.77
CA ARG A 680 -5.53 10.56 -13.50
C ARG A 680 -6.41 9.42 -12.99
N PRO A 681 -6.30 9.01 -11.71
CA PRO A 681 -7.21 8.03 -11.11
C PRO A 681 -8.69 8.41 -11.26
N SER A 682 -9.04 9.68 -11.02
CA SER A 682 -10.42 10.19 -11.10
C SER A 682 -11.10 9.95 -12.45
N PHE A 683 -10.35 10.01 -13.56
CA PHE A 683 -10.89 9.71 -14.90
C PHE A 683 -11.54 8.33 -14.96
N TYR A 684 -10.88 7.31 -14.42
CA TYR A 684 -11.40 5.94 -14.41
C TYR A 684 -12.54 5.77 -13.40
N LEU A 685 -12.39 6.37 -12.22
CA LEU A 685 -13.35 6.25 -11.12
C LEU A 685 -14.69 6.91 -11.45
N GLU A 686 -14.69 8.14 -11.99
CA GLU A 686 -15.91 8.84 -12.38
C GLU A 686 -16.65 8.14 -13.55
N ILE A 687 -15.89 7.58 -14.52
CA ILE A 687 -16.47 6.77 -15.60
C ILE A 687 -17.06 5.47 -15.04
N ALA A 688 -16.40 4.83 -14.07
CA ALA A 688 -16.92 3.64 -13.40
C ALA A 688 -18.24 3.91 -12.68
N ASP A 689 -18.34 5.01 -11.93
CA ASP A 689 -19.56 5.42 -11.23
C ASP A 689 -20.72 5.62 -12.22
N ARG A 690 -20.43 6.16 -13.40
CA ARG A 690 -21.42 6.30 -14.47
C ARG A 690 -21.83 4.97 -15.12
N LEU A 691 -20.89 4.06 -15.34
CA LEU A 691 -21.19 2.70 -15.83
C LEU A 691 -22.07 1.94 -14.85
N HIS A 692 -21.80 2.07 -13.54
CA HIS A 692 -22.61 1.47 -12.49
C HIS A 692 -24.04 2.01 -12.50
N ARG A 693 -24.23 3.33 -12.64
CA ARG A 693 -25.56 3.96 -12.77
C ARG A 693 -26.36 3.46 -13.98
N LYS A 694 -25.69 3.05 -15.06
CA LYS A 694 -26.31 2.38 -16.23
C LYS A 694 -26.60 0.89 -16.00
N GLY A 695 -26.35 0.36 -14.81
CA GLY A 695 -26.52 -1.06 -14.46
C GLY A 695 -25.37 -1.96 -14.91
N GLN A 696 -24.22 -1.41 -15.31
CA GLN A 696 -23.07 -2.17 -15.83
C GLN A 696 -21.99 -2.40 -14.75
N SER A 697 -22.38 -2.88 -13.57
CA SER A 697 -21.49 -3.00 -12.39
C SER A 697 -20.21 -3.78 -12.63
N ASP A 698 -20.23 -4.85 -13.44
CA ASP A 698 -19.01 -5.62 -13.73
C ASP A 698 -18.00 -4.84 -14.58
N ARG A 699 -18.48 -4.03 -15.54
CA ARG A 699 -17.61 -3.15 -16.34
C ARG A 699 -17.17 -1.96 -15.50
N ALA A 700 -18.05 -1.42 -14.65
CA ALA A 700 -17.71 -0.36 -13.69
C ALA A 700 -16.58 -0.80 -12.75
N ALA A 701 -16.67 -2.00 -12.17
CA ALA A 701 -15.63 -2.51 -11.30
C ALA A 701 -14.28 -2.68 -12.01
N ARG A 702 -14.28 -3.21 -13.24
CA ARG A 702 -13.05 -3.29 -14.04
C ARG A 702 -12.49 -1.91 -14.36
N MET A 703 -13.35 -0.94 -14.69
CA MET A 703 -12.95 0.43 -14.97
C MET A 703 -12.34 1.10 -13.73
N ALA A 704 -12.98 1.00 -12.55
CA ALA A 704 -12.44 1.54 -11.31
C ALA A 704 -11.10 0.89 -10.96
N ALA A 705 -10.99 -0.43 -11.10
CA ALA A 705 -9.75 -1.14 -10.85
C ALA A 705 -8.61 -0.70 -11.78
N THR A 706 -8.89 -0.27 -13.00
CA THR A 706 -7.87 0.27 -13.91
C THR A 706 -7.04 1.39 -13.28
N ALA A 707 -7.62 2.20 -12.38
CA ALA A 707 -6.89 3.26 -11.68
C ALA A 707 -5.70 2.75 -10.83
N LEU A 708 -5.72 1.47 -10.43
CA LEU A 708 -4.64 0.83 -9.66
C LEU A 708 -3.37 0.58 -10.49
N GLU A 709 -3.45 0.66 -11.82
CA GLU A 709 -2.34 0.41 -12.74
C GLU A 709 -1.54 1.68 -13.06
N LEU A 710 -1.98 2.84 -12.58
CA LEU A 710 -1.31 4.11 -12.85
C LEU A 710 -0.06 4.27 -11.98
N ASP A 711 0.98 4.89 -12.52
CA ASP A 711 2.24 5.11 -11.82
C ASP A 711 2.09 6.04 -10.60
N ASN A 712 1.06 6.90 -10.59
CA ASN A 712 0.69 7.80 -9.49
C ASN A 712 -0.38 7.23 -8.55
N ALA A 713 -0.70 5.94 -8.61
CA ALA A 713 -1.71 5.33 -7.73
C ALA A 713 -1.21 5.24 -6.27
N THR A 714 -1.76 6.11 -5.41
CA THR A 714 -1.43 6.19 -3.98
C THR A 714 -2.26 5.22 -3.11
N LEU A 715 -2.00 5.17 -1.80
CA LEU A 715 -2.87 4.46 -0.84
C LEU A 715 -4.29 5.03 -0.81
N ILE A 716 -4.44 6.35 -1.04
CA ILE A 716 -5.74 7.01 -1.20
C ILE A 716 -6.44 6.48 -2.45
N THR A 717 -5.73 6.37 -3.58
CA THR A 717 -6.26 5.75 -4.81
C THR A 717 -6.77 4.33 -4.55
N ARG A 718 -6.00 3.51 -3.82
CA ARG A 718 -6.42 2.13 -3.46
C ARG A 718 -7.68 2.11 -2.63
N THR A 719 -7.79 2.98 -1.63
CA THR A 719 -8.99 3.12 -0.78
C THR A 719 -10.19 3.54 -1.61
N ASN A 720 -10.03 4.53 -2.50
CA ASN A 720 -11.07 5.00 -3.40
C ASN A 720 -11.58 3.94 -4.38
N VAL A 721 -10.68 3.07 -4.86
CA VAL A 721 -11.04 1.92 -5.67
C VAL A 721 -11.77 0.88 -4.82
N ALA A 722 -11.28 0.58 -3.61
CA ALA A 722 -11.92 -0.37 -2.69
C ALA A 722 -13.37 0.02 -2.37
N ASP A 723 -13.61 1.30 -2.10
CA ASP A 723 -14.95 1.85 -1.83
C ASP A 723 -15.91 1.62 -3.00
N ARG A 724 -15.45 1.87 -4.23
CA ARG A 724 -16.24 1.66 -5.45
C ARG A 724 -16.46 0.20 -5.73
N LEU A 725 -15.44 -0.65 -5.56
CA LEU A 725 -15.62 -2.10 -5.68
C LEU A 725 -16.63 -2.63 -4.67
N LEU A 726 -16.64 -2.10 -3.43
CA LEU A 726 -17.62 -2.45 -2.41
C LEU A 726 -19.03 -2.00 -2.82
N MET A 727 -19.18 -0.78 -3.33
CA MET A 727 -20.43 -0.21 -3.84
C MET A 727 -20.97 -1.01 -5.05
N PHE A 728 -20.10 -1.39 -5.99
CA PHE A 728 -20.46 -2.15 -7.19
C PHE A 728 -20.71 -3.64 -6.91
N GLY A 729 -20.47 -4.11 -5.67
CA GLY A 729 -20.73 -5.48 -5.25
C GLY A 729 -19.56 -6.46 -5.45
N ARG A 730 -18.38 -5.98 -5.82
CA ARG A 730 -17.12 -6.75 -5.88
C ARG A 730 -16.44 -6.82 -4.51
N THR A 731 -17.22 -7.21 -3.51
CA THR A 731 -16.83 -7.19 -2.10
C THR A 731 -15.53 -7.93 -1.77
N PRO A 732 -15.22 -9.12 -2.33
CA PRO A 732 -13.95 -9.78 -2.04
C PRO A 732 -12.72 -9.00 -2.49
N ASP A 733 -12.80 -8.31 -3.64
CA ASP A 733 -11.69 -7.51 -4.16
C ASP A 733 -11.52 -6.22 -3.34
N ALA A 734 -12.64 -5.61 -2.88
CA ALA A 734 -12.60 -4.47 -1.96
C ALA A 734 -11.94 -4.82 -0.61
N ILE A 735 -12.31 -5.96 -0.01
CA ILE A 735 -11.69 -6.44 1.25
C ILE A 735 -10.19 -6.67 1.06
N ALA A 736 -9.77 -7.24 -0.08
CA ALA A 736 -8.36 -7.43 -0.37
C ALA A 736 -7.61 -6.09 -0.41
N LEU A 737 -8.18 -5.07 -1.05
CA LEU A 737 -7.57 -3.73 -1.10
C LEU A 737 -7.51 -3.06 0.28
N TYR A 738 -8.56 -3.14 1.11
CA TYR A 738 -8.49 -2.59 2.47
C TYR A 738 -7.44 -3.30 3.33
N ARG A 739 -7.29 -4.63 3.20
CA ARG A 739 -6.21 -5.37 3.86
C ARG A 739 -4.83 -4.98 3.35
N ASP A 740 -4.73 -4.54 2.10
CA ASP A 740 -3.47 -4.06 1.55
C ASP A 740 -3.10 -2.65 2.04
N VAL A 741 -4.10 -1.81 2.31
CA VAL A 741 -3.90 -0.44 2.85
C VAL A 741 -3.58 -0.48 4.34
N LEU A 742 -4.23 -1.35 5.11
CA LEU A 742 -4.17 -1.35 6.58
C LEU A 742 -2.75 -1.33 7.18
N PRO A 743 -1.75 -2.12 6.72
CA PRO A 743 -0.44 -2.16 7.34
C PRO A 743 0.32 -0.82 7.31
N ALA A 744 0.07 0.01 6.29
CA ALA A 744 0.72 1.29 6.07
C ALA A 744 -0.05 2.49 6.67
N SER A 745 -1.19 2.25 7.31
CA SER A 745 -2.05 3.31 7.86
C SER A 745 -2.67 2.87 9.19
N GLN A 746 -1.82 2.47 10.13
CA GLN A 746 -2.24 2.01 11.48
C GLN A 746 -2.23 3.13 12.52
N ASP A 747 -1.76 4.31 12.13
CA ASP A 747 -1.69 5.55 12.88
C ASP A 747 -3.07 6.16 13.15
N ARG A 748 -4.10 5.75 12.41
CA ARG A 748 -5.46 6.28 12.50
C ARG A 748 -6.53 5.19 12.45
N PRO A 749 -7.75 5.44 12.93
CA PRO A 749 -8.78 4.39 13.07
C PRO A 749 -9.50 4.01 11.77
N GLN A 750 -9.55 4.89 10.76
CA GLN A 750 -10.39 4.73 9.56
C GLN A 750 -10.05 3.48 8.74
N PRO A 751 -8.79 3.09 8.53
CA PRO A 751 -8.44 1.86 7.81
C PRO A 751 -8.98 0.59 8.49
N PHE A 752 -8.93 0.52 9.83
CA PHE A 752 -9.53 -0.58 10.59
C PHE A 752 -11.05 -0.56 10.47
N TYR A 753 -11.66 0.61 10.64
CA TYR A 753 -13.10 0.78 10.59
C TYR A 753 -13.68 0.45 9.19
N ASN A 754 -13.04 0.93 8.12
CA ASN A 754 -13.43 0.67 6.73
C ASN A 754 -13.35 -0.81 6.38
N LEU A 755 -12.27 -1.49 6.78
CA LEU A 755 -12.15 -2.94 6.61
C LEU A 755 -13.26 -3.69 7.36
N ALA A 756 -13.55 -3.28 8.61
CA ALA A 756 -14.61 -3.89 9.40
C ALA A 756 -15.98 -3.78 8.72
N LEU A 757 -16.30 -2.61 8.16
CA LEU A 757 -17.56 -2.36 7.45
C LEU A 757 -17.68 -3.21 6.17
N ALA A 758 -16.59 -3.34 5.41
CA ALA A 758 -16.55 -4.19 4.23
C ALA A 758 -16.76 -5.68 4.59
N LEU A 759 -16.12 -6.14 5.68
CA LEU A 759 -16.29 -7.49 6.23
C LEU A 759 -17.72 -7.73 6.75
N ILE A 760 -18.34 -6.75 7.40
CA ILE A 760 -19.74 -6.80 7.83
C ILE A 760 -20.66 -6.93 6.61
N GLN A 761 -20.45 -6.13 5.56
CA GLN A 761 -21.24 -6.18 4.33
C GLN A 761 -21.09 -7.54 3.62
N ALA A 762 -19.90 -8.13 3.62
CA ALA A 762 -19.69 -9.49 3.13
C ALA A 762 -20.42 -10.53 4.00
N GLY A 763 -20.27 -10.43 5.33
CA GLY A 763 -20.89 -11.33 6.29
C GLY A 763 -22.42 -11.29 6.25
N ASP A 764 -22.99 -10.11 6.00
CA ASP A 764 -24.44 -9.90 5.83
C ASP A 764 -25.01 -10.69 4.65
N LYS A 765 -24.21 -10.95 3.61
CA LYS A 765 -24.57 -11.77 2.44
C LYS A 765 -24.19 -13.24 2.60
N ALA A 766 -23.20 -13.54 3.45
CA ALA A 766 -22.70 -14.89 3.68
C ALA A 766 -23.60 -15.69 4.65
N THR A 767 -23.37 -17.01 4.71
CA THR A 767 -24.08 -17.89 5.66
C THR A 767 -23.12 -18.87 6.33
N GLY A 768 -23.58 -19.52 7.40
CA GLY A 768 -22.83 -20.60 8.03
C GLY A 768 -21.47 -20.17 8.61
N PRO A 769 -20.40 -20.98 8.46
CA PRO A 769 -19.07 -20.69 8.98
C PRO A 769 -18.38 -19.48 8.35
N GLU A 770 -18.62 -19.21 7.06
CA GLU A 770 -18.02 -18.08 6.35
C GLU A 770 -18.46 -16.75 6.95
N ARG A 771 -19.76 -16.59 7.21
CA ARG A 771 -20.28 -15.42 7.93
C ARG A 771 -19.66 -15.25 9.30
N ASP A 772 -19.53 -16.35 10.06
CA ASP A 772 -18.94 -16.27 11.40
C ASP A 772 -17.47 -15.85 11.36
N ALA A 773 -16.72 -16.24 10.33
CA ALA A 773 -15.34 -15.82 10.14
C ALA A 773 -15.24 -14.33 9.77
N LEU A 774 -16.04 -13.89 8.79
CA LEU A 774 -16.09 -12.48 8.36
C LEU A 774 -16.50 -11.53 9.50
N TYR A 775 -17.53 -11.90 10.27
CA TYR A 775 -17.91 -11.12 11.45
C TYR A 775 -16.86 -11.19 12.56
N GLY A 776 -16.22 -12.34 12.76
CA GLY A 776 -15.15 -12.46 13.75
C GLY A 776 -14.01 -11.47 13.48
N GLU A 777 -13.52 -11.44 12.24
CA GLU A 777 -12.49 -10.48 11.80
C GLU A 777 -12.98 -9.03 11.89
N ALA A 778 -14.23 -8.75 11.46
CA ALA A 778 -14.79 -7.42 11.61
C ALA A 778 -14.84 -6.94 13.08
N PHE A 779 -15.20 -7.84 14.01
CA PHE A 779 -15.23 -7.51 15.43
C PHE A 779 -13.84 -7.25 16.00
N GLU A 780 -12.80 -7.95 15.53
CA GLU A 780 -11.42 -7.68 15.95
C GLU A 780 -11.00 -6.26 15.56
N HIS A 781 -11.31 -5.82 14.33
CA HIS A 781 -11.02 -4.46 13.89
C HIS A 781 -11.86 -3.40 14.61
N LEU A 782 -13.17 -3.63 14.81
CA LEU A 782 -14.00 -2.70 15.60
C LEU A 782 -13.54 -2.59 17.05
N VAL A 783 -13.18 -3.70 17.69
CA VAL A 783 -12.66 -3.69 19.07
C VAL A 783 -11.31 -2.97 19.14
N HIS A 784 -10.47 -3.09 18.12
CA HIS A 784 -9.25 -2.30 18.04
C HIS A 784 -9.56 -0.80 18.01
N VAL A 785 -10.48 -0.36 17.14
CA VAL A 785 -10.91 1.05 17.09
C VAL A 785 -11.48 1.50 18.44
N ILE A 786 -12.32 0.68 19.09
CA ILE A 786 -12.96 0.99 20.38
C ILE A 786 -11.95 1.09 21.54
N ASN A 787 -10.94 0.22 21.59
CA ASN A 787 -10.01 0.11 22.73
C ASN A 787 -8.80 1.04 22.66
N SER A 788 -8.49 1.57 21.47
CA SER A 788 -7.33 2.43 21.26
C SER A 788 -7.66 3.89 21.64
N PRO A 789 -6.84 4.53 22.49
CA PRO A 789 -6.90 5.98 22.71
C PRO A 789 -6.27 6.66 21.49
N TRP A 790 -7.09 6.93 20.47
CA TRP A 790 -6.66 7.69 19.30
C TRP A 790 -6.43 9.16 19.68
N GLU A 791 -5.74 9.90 18.81
CA GLU A 791 -5.62 11.36 18.94
C GLU A 791 -7.00 12.03 18.99
N ASP A 792 -7.06 13.20 19.62
CA ASP A 792 -8.31 13.93 19.90
C ASP A 792 -9.11 14.24 18.61
N ASP A 793 -8.43 14.39 17.47
CA ASP A 793 -9.02 14.59 16.13
C ASP A 793 -9.96 13.44 15.70
N TYR A 794 -9.86 12.28 16.35
CA TYR A 794 -10.69 11.12 16.07
C TYR A 794 -11.76 10.85 17.13
N GLU A 795 -11.98 11.78 18.06
CA GLU A 795 -12.95 11.62 19.14
C GLU A 795 -14.37 11.38 18.59
N GLY A 796 -15.02 10.31 19.07
CA GLY A 796 -16.39 9.95 18.67
C GLY A 796 -16.49 8.74 17.74
N ILE A 797 -15.43 8.40 16.99
CA ILE A 797 -15.44 7.20 16.14
C ILE A 797 -15.65 5.91 16.95
N HIS A 798 -15.24 5.90 18.21
CA HIS A 798 -15.40 4.76 19.13
C HIS A 798 -16.88 4.42 19.34
N LEU A 799 -17.75 5.42 19.48
CA LEU A 799 -19.20 5.23 19.62
C LEU A 799 -19.79 4.65 18.34
N ILE A 800 -19.37 5.17 17.19
CA ILE A 800 -19.81 4.73 15.87
C ILE A 800 -19.42 3.26 15.67
N ALA A 801 -18.16 2.90 15.96
CA ALA A 801 -17.68 1.52 15.92
C ALA A 801 -18.43 0.61 16.89
N LEU A 802 -18.75 1.10 18.09
CA LEU A 802 -19.52 0.36 19.09
C LEU A 802 -20.96 0.10 18.65
N GLN A 803 -21.58 1.03 17.93
CA GLN A 803 -22.89 0.81 17.32
C GLN A 803 -22.87 -0.26 16.24
N ASP A 804 -21.89 -0.22 15.34
CA ASP A 804 -21.75 -1.23 14.28
C ASP A 804 -21.44 -2.62 14.82
N LEU A 805 -20.65 -2.70 15.90
CA LEU A 805 -20.40 -3.93 16.65
C LEU A 805 -21.71 -4.50 17.18
N ASN A 806 -22.48 -3.69 17.91
CA ASN A 806 -23.72 -4.12 18.55
C ASN A 806 -24.82 -4.50 17.55
N ARG A 807 -24.99 -3.71 16.49
CA ARG A 807 -25.90 -4.01 15.38
C ARG A 807 -25.55 -5.36 14.75
N THR A 808 -24.27 -5.62 14.54
CA THR A 808 -23.82 -6.87 13.89
C THR A 808 -23.94 -8.07 14.82
N LEU A 809 -23.61 -7.92 16.11
CA LEU A 809 -23.87 -8.94 17.14
C LEU A 809 -25.36 -9.29 17.25
N ALA A 810 -26.26 -8.31 17.13
CA ALA A 810 -27.71 -8.52 17.21
C ALA A 810 -28.27 -9.41 16.09
N ARG A 811 -27.58 -9.50 14.95
CA ARG A 811 -27.93 -10.38 13.83
C ARG A 811 -27.61 -11.85 14.09
N LEU A 812 -26.74 -12.13 15.04
CA LEU A 812 -26.34 -13.49 15.37
C LEU A 812 -27.35 -14.19 16.30
N PRO A 813 -27.53 -15.52 16.14
CA PRO A 813 -28.27 -16.31 17.11
C PRO A 813 -27.70 -16.12 18.52
N LYS A 814 -28.57 -16.05 19.53
CA LYS A 814 -28.21 -15.77 20.94
C LYS A 814 -26.99 -16.54 21.46
N ARG A 815 -26.85 -17.82 21.09
CA ARG A 815 -25.70 -18.66 21.49
C ARG A 815 -24.39 -18.19 20.86
N LYS A 816 -24.39 -17.83 19.58
CA LYS A 816 -23.21 -17.33 18.86
C LYS A 816 -22.83 -15.93 19.34
N ARG A 817 -23.82 -15.04 19.45
CA ARG A 817 -23.62 -13.70 20.02
C ARG A 817 -22.91 -13.74 21.37
N ARG A 818 -23.41 -14.53 22.34
CA ARG A 818 -22.76 -14.71 23.64
C ARG A 818 -21.34 -15.27 23.58
N LYS A 819 -21.04 -16.09 22.56
CA LYS A 819 -19.68 -16.61 22.34
C LYS A 819 -18.75 -15.48 21.92
N PHE A 820 -19.20 -14.62 20.99
CA PHE A 820 -18.43 -13.45 20.56
C PHE A 820 -18.31 -12.41 21.67
N GLU A 821 -19.40 -12.01 22.34
CA GLU A 821 -19.36 -11.09 23.49
C GLU A 821 -18.31 -11.54 24.53
N LYS A 822 -18.26 -12.84 24.84
CA LYS A 822 -17.25 -13.37 25.76
C LYS A 822 -15.81 -13.32 25.20
N ALA A 823 -15.65 -13.53 23.89
CA ALA A 823 -14.34 -13.56 23.25
C ALA A 823 -13.75 -12.16 23.06
N LEU A 824 -14.60 -11.16 22.81
CA LEU A 824 -14.21 -9.77 22.60
C LEU A 824 -13.80 -9.07 23.90
N GLY A 825 -14.36 -9.49 25.05
CA GLY A 825 -13.86 -9.08 26.36
C GLY A 825 -14.18 -7.64 26.77
N LEU A 826 -15.11 -6.95 26.08
CA LEU A 826 -15.59 -5.63 26.48
C LEU A 826 -16.48 -5.72 27.73
N ASP A 827 -16.64 -4.60 28.45
CA ASP A 827 -17.64 -4.50 29.51
C ASP A 827 -19.03 -4.85 28.96
N LYS A 828 -19.80 -5.60 29.77
CA LYS A 828 -21.16 -6.02 29.39
C LYS A 828 -22.09 -4.84 29.12
N ALA A 829 -21.82 -3.69 29.73
CA ALA A 829 -22.61 -2.49 29.61
C ALA A 829 -22.45 -1.82 28.22
N TYR A 830 -21.42 -2.18 27.45
CA TYR A 830 -21.28 -1.79 26.05
C TYR A 830 -22.11 -2.66 25.10
N TYR A 831 -22.61 -3.83 25.51
CA TYR A 831 -23.35 -4.74 24.63
C TYR A 831 -24.85 -4.41 24.55
N GLN A 832 -25.20 -3.35 23.82
CA GLN A 832 -26.58 -2.95 23.57
C GLN A 832 -26.80 -2.48 22.12
N ASN A 833 -27.74 -3.13 21.42
CA ASN A 833 -28.17 -2.71 20.08
C ASN A 833 -29.16 -1.54 20.16
N LEU A 834 -28.83 -0.43 19.51
CA LEU A 834 -29.60 0.82 19.50
C LEU A 834 -30.21 1.06 18.09
N PRO A 835 -31.30 0.38 17.71
CA PRO A 835 -31.88 0.54 16.39
C PRO A 835 -32.52 1.93 16.21
N VAL A 836 -32.33 2.53 15.03
CA VAL A 836 -32.84 3.86 14.64
C VAL A 836 -33.55 3.83 13.28
N ASP A 837 -34.36 4.84 12.98
CA ASP A 837 -35.11 4.94 11.72
C ASP A 837 -34.21 5.43 10.59
N ILE A 838 -33.43 6.47 10.86
CA ILE A 838 -32.43 7.03 9.94
C ILE A 838 -31.08 7.05 10.66
N ARG A 839 -30.04 6.63 9.95
CA ARG A 839 -28.63 6.89 10.29
C ARG A 839 -27.96 7.42 9.04
N VAL A 840 -27.18 8.49 9.17
CA VAL A 840 -26.31 9.00 8.13
C VAL A 840 -24.90 8.98 8.68
N LEU A 841 -23.94 8.51 7.88
CA LEU A 841 -22.53 8.54 8.22
C LEU A 841 -21.78 9.14 7.05
N ILE A 842 -20.98 10.17 7.30
CA ILE A 842 -20.09 10.76 6.32
C ILE A 842 -18.63 10.54 6.71
N ASP A 843 -17.76 10.34 5.74
CA ASP A 843 -16.31 10.20 5.92
C ASP A 843 -15.56 10.67 4.68
N TRP A 844 -14.30 11.07 4.84
CA TRP A 844 -13.52 11.69 3.75
C TRP A 844 -12.05 11.26 3.70
N THR A 845 -11.32 11.76 2.70
CA THR A 845 -9.99 11.25 2.32
C THR A 845 -8.82 12.22 2.53
N ALA A 846 -9.04 13.41 3.08
CA ALA A 846 -7.99 14.36 3.43
C ALA A 846 -7.97 14.62 4.94
N ASP A 847 -6.79 14.84 5.49
CA ASP A 847 -6.55 15.05 6.93
C ASP A 847 -6.89 16.48 7.38
N ASP A 848 -6.76 17.42 6.45
CA ASP A 848 -6.90 18.86 6.66
C ASP A 848 -8.26 19.39 6.18
N ALA A 849 -9.21 18.48 5.92
CA ALA A 849 -10.53 18.83 5.45
C ALA A 849 -11.53 18.95 6.61
N ASP A 850 -12.14 20.13 6.70
CA ASP A 850 -13.22 20.43 7.62
C ASP A 850 -14.57 20.25 6.90
N LEU A 851 -15.24 19.13 7.18
CA LEU A 851 -16.48 18.70 6.54
C LEU A 851 -17.57 18.38 7.55
N ASP A 852 -18.52 19.30 7.67
CA ASP A 852 -19.67 19.15 8.56
C ASP A 852 -20.81 18.34 7.93
N ILE A 853 -21.49 17.52 8.72
CA ILE A 853 -22.80 16.95 8.38
C ILE A 853 -23.94 17.91 8.73
N HIS A 854 -24.75 18.23 7.73
CA HIS A 854 -25.99 19.00 7.90
C HIS A 854 -27.19 18.12 7.54
N VAL A 855 -28.15 18.00 8.47
CA VAL A 855 -29.40 17.30 8.21
C VAL A 855 -30.57 18.23 8.47
N ILE A 856 -31.24 18.63 7.39
CA ILE A 856 -32.43 19.48 7.41
C ILE A 856 -33.68 18.60 7.55
N GLU A 857 -34.34 18.68 8.70
CA GLU A 857 -35.54 17.95 9.06
C GLU A 857 -36.81 18.75 8.72
N ARG A 858 -37.48 18.43 7.61
CA ARG A 858 -38.74 19.09 7.18
C ARG A 858 -39.96 18.25 7.52
N VAL A 859 -40.63 18.57 8.61
CA VAL A 859 -41.78 17.82 9.17
C VAL A 859 -43.07 18.61 8.96
N GLY A 860 -43.43 18.84 7.70
CA GLY A 860 -44.59 19.66 7.32
C GLY A 860 -44.23 20.74 6.32
N ALA A 861 -45.18 21.62 6.00
CA ALA A 861 -44.96 22.67 5.00
C ALA A 861 -44.15 23.88 5.53
N GLU A 862 -44.13 24.10 6.85
CA GLU A 862 -43.53 25.30 7.49
C GLU A 862 -42.68 24.94 8.72
N ASP A 863 -42.41 23.65 8.98
CA ASP A 863 -41.67 23.18 10.15
C ASP A 863 -40.34 22.55 9.71
N GLU A 864 -39.25 23.30 9.87
CA GLU A 864 -37.88 22.96 9.49
C GLU A 864 -36.95 23.14 10.69
N GLU A 865 -36.10 22.16 10.96
CA GLU A 865 -34.99 22.28 11.91
C GLU A 865 -33.75 21.66 11.28
N GLU A 866 -32.59 22.18 11.61
CA GLU A 866 -31.31 21.72 11.08
C GLU A 866 -30.48 21.11 12.20
N ALA A 867 -30.00 19.88 11.97
CA ALA A 867 -29.06 19.19 12.85
C ALA A 867 -27.64 19.34 12.27
N TYR A 868 -26.72 19.92 13.05
CA TYR A 868 -25.31 20.16 12.71
C TYR A 868 -24.52 20.45 14.01
N TYR A 869 -23.21 20.72 13.94
CA TYR A 869 -22.36 20.85 15.15
C TYR A 869 -22.88 21.85 16.20
N SER A 870 -23.46 22.99 15.81
CA SER A 870 -24.02 23.98 16.76
C SER A 870 -25.44 23.66 17.21
N ASN A 871 -26.12 22.70 16.58
CA ASN A 871 -27.40 22.13 17.03
C ASN A 871 -27.35 20.59 17.00
N PRO A 872 -26.54 19.96 17.86
CA PRO A 872 -26.24 18.53 17.78
C PRO A 872 -27.37 17.65 18.30
N ALA A 873 -28.43 18.22 18.89
CA ALA A 873 -29.60 17.50 19.38
C ALA A 873 -30.88 18.28 19.05
N THR A 874 -31.64 17.81 18.06
CA THR A 874 -32.85 18.48 17.59
C THR A 874 -34.04 18.26 18.53
N GLU A 875 -35.02 19.16 18.52
CA GLU A 875 -36.26 19.03 19.31
C GLU A 875 -37.05 17.77 18.94
N ARG A 876 -36.85 17.24 17.73
CA ARG A 876 -37.49 16.02 17.22
C ARG A 876 -36.72 14.74 17.55
N GLY A 877 -35.57 14.86 18.23
CA GLY A 877 -34.76 13.73 18.70
C GLY A 877 -33.72 13.24 17.69
N GLY A 878 -33.38 14.05 16.70
CA GLY A 878 -32.16 13.90 15.90
C GLY A 878 -30.92 14.16 16.75
N ARG A 879 -29.82 13.48 16.44
CA ARG A 879 -28.53 13.64 17.09
C ARG A 879 -27.41 13.62 16.06
N VAL A 880 -26.48 14.57 16.15
CA VAL A 880 -25.20 14.56 15.44
C VAL A 880 -24.09 14.09 16.40
N SER A 881 -23.06 13.43 15.88
CA SER A 881 -21.85 13.07 16.64
C SER A 881 -21.04 14.30 17.04
N ASN A 882 -19.90 14.08 17.68
CA ASN A 882 -18.90 15.13 17.83
C ASN A 882 -18.47 15.63 16.45
N ASP A 883 -18.17 16.93 16.42
CA ASP A 883 -17.64 17.67 15.28
C ASP A 883 -16.15 17.32 15.12
N MET A 884 -15.78 16.85 13.93
CA MET A 884 -14.40 16.47 13.60
C MET A 884 -13.78 17.55 12.71
N THR A 885 -13.20 18.56 13.35
CA THR A 885 -12.62 19.74 12.69
C THR A 885 -11.27 19.47 12.02
N GLU A 886 -10.57 18.42 12.45
CA GLU A 886 -9.31 17.92 11.89
C GLU A 886 -9.43 16.39 11.70
N GLY A 887 -8.70 15.80 10.75
CA GLY A 887 -8.74 14.37 10.47
C GLY A 887 -9.61 13.96 9.28
N TYR A 888 -9.99 12.67 9.22
CA TYR A 888 -10.68 12.05 8.07
C TYR A 888 -12.19 11.75 8.30
N GLY A 889 -12.77 12.30 9.37
CA GLY A 889 -14.07 11.87 9.89
C GLY A 889 -14.01 10.51 10.60
N PRO A 890 -15.15 9.83 10.87
CA PRO A 890 -16.48 10.10 10.34
C PRO A 890 -17.42 10.88 11.28
N GLU A 891 -18.34 11.64 10.70
CA GLU A 891 -19.48 12.21 11.40
C GLU A 891 -20.78 11.43 11.18
N GLU A 892 -21.62 11.36 12.22
CA GLU A 892 -22.83 10.56 12.26
C GLU A 892 -24.05 11.39 12.65
N TYR A 893 -25.13 11.31 11.86
CA TYR A 893 -26.47 11.71 12.28
C TYR A 893 -27.36 10.49 12.54
N MET A 894 -28.19 10.56 13.58
CA MET A 894 -29.20 9.54 13.85
C MET A 894 -30.52 10.14 14.34
N ILE A 895 -31.62 9.50 13.97
CA ILE A 895 -32.93 9.73 14.59
C ILE A 895 -33.67 8.41 14.82
N ARG A 896 -34.01 8.13 16.08
CA ARG A 896 -34.58 6.84 16.50
C ARG A 896 -35.98 6.59 15.94
N ARG A 897 -36.82 7.62 15.98
CA ARG A 897 -38.25 7.58 15.61
C ARG A 897 -38.58 8.80 14.77
N ALA A 898 -38.20 8.75 13.50
CA ALA A 898 -38.26 9.88 12.58
C ALA A 898 -39.73 10.27 12.31
N PRO A 899 -40.15 11.53 12.55
CA PRO A 899 -41.43 12.03 12.07
C PRO A 899 -41.59 11.89 10.54
N ASP A 900 -42.84 11.81 10.09
CA ASP A 900 -43.17 11.84 8.65
C ASP A 900 -42.72 13.18 8.05
N GLY A 901 -41.82 13.15 7.07
CA GLY A 901 -41.16 14.35 6.58
C GLY A 901 -40.07 14.05 5.54
N LEU A 902 -39.47 15.11 5.03
CA LEU A 902 -38.31 15.05 4.14
C LEU A 902 -37.07 15.44 4.93
N TYR A 903 -36.04 14.58 4.90
CA TYR A 903 -34.75 14.82 5.52
C TYR A 903 -33.74 15.04 4.41
N ARG A 904 -33.24 16.27 4.26
CA ARG A 904 -32.21 16.60 3.27
C ARG A 904 -30.85 16.53 3.96
N VAL A 905 -29.94 15.76 3.38
CA VAL A 905 -28.58 15.57 3.88
C VAL A 905 -27.63 16.38 3.02
N GLU A 906 -26.91 17.28 3.66
CA GLU A 906 -25.93 18.19 3.10
C GLU A 906 -24.60 18.05 3.82
N SER A 907 -23.54 18.50 3.17
CA SER A 907 -22.24 18.68 3.80
C SER A 907 -21.62 19.97 3.29
N ASP A 908 -21.19 20.79 4.22
CA ASP A 908 -20.54 22.07 3.96
C ASP A 908 -19.03 21.87 3.98
N TYR A 909 -18.34 22.59 3.10
CA TYR A 909 -16.90 22.48 2.92
C TYR A 909 -16.23 23.82 3.19
N TYR A 910 -15.52 23.93 4.32
CA TYR A 910 -15.03 25.22 4.79
C TYR A 910 -13.68 25.65 4.19
N ALA A 911 -12.69 24.75 4.05
CA ALA A 911 -11.41 25.04 3.37
C ALA A 911 -10.56 23.78 3.07
N GLN A 912 -9.60 23.93 2.16
CA GLN A 912 -8.35 23.14 2.09
C GLN A 912 -7.25 24.08 1.57
N ASP A 913 -6.05 24.00 2.15
CA ASP A 913 -4.91 24.84 1.77
C ASP A 913 -4.09 24.24 0.61
N ASP A 914 -4.10 22.91 0.39
CA ASP A 914 -3.40 22.25 -0.72
C ASP A 914 -4.21 21.12 -1.38
N TYR A 915 -4.53 21.27 -2.67
CA TYR A 915 -5.05 20.16 -3.48
C TYR A 915 -3.92 19.16 -3.74
N ALA A 916 -4.02 17.95 -3.17
CA ALA A 916 -3.07 16.89 -3.45
C ALA A 916 -3.06 16.52 -4.95
N GLU A 917 -1.87 16.33 -5.53
CA GLU A 917 -1.68 15.96 -6.94
C GLU A 917 -2.33 14.60 -7.31
N ASP A 918 -2.73 13.79 -6.32
CA ASP A 918 -3.23 12.41 -6.47
C ASP A 918 -4.77 12.27 -6.51
N GLY A 919 -5.53 13.35 -6.31
CA GLY A 919 -6.98 13.37 -6.52
C GLY A 919 -7.74 14.25 -5.53
N ALA A 920 -8.86 14.80 -5.97
CA ALA A 920 -9.70 15.67 -5.17
C ALA A 920 -10.19 15.01 -3.86
N LEU A 921 -10.33 15.82 -2.80
CA LEU A 921 -11.03 15.47 -1.58
C LEU A 921 -12.32 14.71 -1.92
N LYS A 922 -12.45 13.51 -1.36
CA LYS A 922 -13.63 12.68 -1.55
C LYS A 922 -14.44 12.69 -0.27
N LEU A 923 -15.75 12.84 -0.42
CA LEU A 923 -16.75 12.65 0.61
C LEU A 923 -17.58 11.40 0.30
N ARG A 924 -17.69 10.49 1.27
CA ARG A 924 -18.52 9.28 1.19
C ARG A 924 -19.63 9.38 2.22
N ALA A 925 -20.87 9.35 1.75
CA ALA A 925 -22.06 9.30 2.60
C ALA A 925 -22.72 7.93 2.53
N ARG A 926 -23.13 7.40 3.69
CA ARG A 926 -23.96 6.20 3.80
C ARG A 926 -25.26 6.56 4.50
N LEU A 927 -26.37 6.34 3.81
CA LEU A 927 -27.71 6.72 4.24
C LEU A 927 -28.51 5.45 4.55
N TRP A 928 -28.66 5.12 5.83
CA TRP A 928 -29.44 3.96 6.28
C TRP A 928 -30.88 4.32 6.55
N ARG A 929 -31.75 3.37 6.24
CA ARG A 929 -33.09 3.25 6.83
C ARG A 929 -33.16 2.01 7.71
N ASN A 930 -33.89 2.11 8.82
CA ASN A 930 -34.09 1.01 9.78
C ASN A 930 -32.78 0.41 10.32
N PHE A 931 -31.75 1.22 10.56
CA PHE A 931 -30.47 0.75 11.08
C PHE A 931 -30.64 -0.08 12.37
N GLY A 932 -29.91 -1.19 12.48
CA GLY A 932 -30.00 -2.08 13.64
C GLY A 932 -31.22 -3.00 13.65
N ARG A 933 -32.07 -2.96 12.61
CA ARG A 933 -33.27 -3.79 12.47
C ARG A 933 -33.10 -4.82 11.34
N LYS A 934 -34.01 -5.80 11.26
CA LYS A 934 -33.99 -6.83 10.20
C LYS A 934 -34.32 -6.28 8.81
N THR A 935 -35.01 -5.15 8.75
CA THR A 935 -35.43 -4.46 7.52
C THR A 935 -34.47 -3.33 7.14
N GLU A 936 -33.28 -3.31 7.74
CA GLU A 936 -32.23 -2.35 7.42
C GLU A 936 -31.86 -2.40 5.93
N SER A 937 -31.70 -1.23 5.33
CA SER A 937 -30.99 -1.08 4.06
C SER A 937 -30.29 0.26 4.02
N PHE A 938 -29.35 0.43 3.12
CA PHE A 938 -28.64 1.69 2.94
C PHE A 938 -28.32 1.96 1.48
N GLU A 939 -28.06 3.22 1.19
CA GLU A 939 -27.45 3.68 -0.05
C GLU A 939 -26.09 4.32 0.26
N THR A 940 -25.14 4.18 -0.66
CA THR A 940 -23.83 4.81 -0.58
C THR A 940 -23.73 5.84 -1.70
N VAL A 941 -23.27 7.03 -1.34
CA VAL A 941 -23.00 8.15 -2.25
C VAL A 941 -21.55 8.52 -2.08
N ILE A 942 -20.85 8.70 -3.20
CA ILE A 942 -19.46 9.13 -3.24
C ILE A 942 -19.42 10.39 -4.11
N ILE A 943 -18.85 11.45 -3.56
CA ILE A 943 -18.64 12.75 -4.19
C ILE A 943 -17.14 12.99 -4.26
N GLU A 944 -16.64 13.32 -5.44
CA GLU A 944 -15.31 13.91 -5.61
C GLU A 944 -15.50 15.43 -5.66
N MET A 945 -14.94 16.14 -4.68
CA MET A 945 -15.11 17.59 -4.58
C MET A 945 -14.39 18.31 -5.73
N LEU A 946 -14.89 19.49 -6.09
CA LEU A 946 -14.34 20.27 -7.21
C LEU A 946 -13.33 21.30 -6.68
N GLU A 947 -12.38 21.70 -7.53
CA GLU A 947 -11.41 22.78 -7.23
C GLU A 947 -12.06 24.13 -6.86
N LYS A 948 -13.35 24.30 -7.16
CA LYS A 948 -14.13 25.47 -6.78
C LYS A 948 -15.05 25.11 -5.62
N LYS A 949 -14.93 25.87 -4.53
CA LYS A 949 -15.83 25.81 -3.38
C LYS A 949 -17.28 25.95 -3.82
N GLU A 950 -18.09 24.93 -3.54
CA GLU A 950 -19.55 25.03 -3.52
C GLU A 950 -19.98 25.33 -2.09
N ASP A 951 -21.08 26.07 -1.90
CA ASP A 951 -21.54 26.46 -0.56
C ASP A 951 -22.06 25.26 0.25
N ALA A 952 -22.65 24.24 -0.41
CA ALA A 952 -23.13 23.00 0.22
C ALA A 952 -23.27 21.83 -0.79
N TYR A 953 -22.79 20.64 -0.46
CA TYR A 953 -22.93 19.43 -1.27
C TYR A 953 -24.14 18.60 -0.83
N VAL A 954 -25.12 18.43 -1.72
CA VAL A 954 -26.32 17.60 -1.43
C VAL A 954 -26.00 16.12 -1.60
N LEU A 955 -25.99 15.38 -0.49
CA LEU A 955 -25.67 13.96 -0.45
C LEU A 955 -26.89 13.09 -0.76
N GLY A 956 -28.07 13.50 -0.32
CA GLY A 956 -29.31 12.78 -0.61
C GLY A 956 -30.51 13.29 0.17
N GLU A 957 -31.67 12.71 -0.14
CA GLU A 957 -32.93 12.98 0.54
C GLU A 957 -33.51 11.67 1.09
N ILE A 958 -34.03 11.70 2.31
CA ILE A 958 -34.73 10.58 2.94
C ILE A 958 -36.16 11.00 3.19
N GLN A 959 -37.10 10.33 2.54
CA GLN A 959 -38.53 10.54 2.74
C GLN A 959 -39.05 9.51 3.74
N VAL A 960 -39.64 10.01 4.83
CA VAL A 960 -40.36 9.22 5.84
C VAL A 960 -41.85 9.47 5.66
N GLY A 961 -42.64 8.40 5.52
CA GLY A 961 -44.08 8.51 5.26
C GLY A 961 -44.43 8.97 3.84
N PRO A 962 -45.73 9.18 3.53
CA PRO A 962 -46.19 9.52 2.19
C PRO A 962 -45.75 10.93 1.77
N LYS A 963 -45.20 11.07 0.57
CA LYS A 963 -44.81 12.36 -0.03
C LYS A 963 -45.99 13.35 0.02
N ALA A 964 -45.77 14.55 0.58
CA ALA A 964 -46.80 15.58 0.62
C ALA A 964 -47.27 15.90 -0.81
N ALA A 965 -48.59 15.92 -1.02
CA ALA A 965 -49.15 16.40 -2.28
C ALA A 965 -48.85 17.91 -2.38
N PRO A 966 -48.38 18.42 -3.54
CA PRO A 966 -48.22 19.86 -3.71
C PRO A 966 -49.56 20.53 -3.42
N ALA A 967 -49.54 21.63 -2.68
CA ALA A 967 -50.72 22.44 -2.42
C ALA A 967 -51.39 22.75 -3.77
N ILE A 968 -52.67 22.40 -3.89
CA ILE A 968 -53.48 22.72 -5.06
C ILE A 968 -53.48 24.23 -5.15
N ALA A 969 -52.82 24.78 -6.17
CA ALA A 969 -52.86 26.20 -6.48
C ALA A 969 -54.34 26.60 -6.63
N ALA A 970 -54.79 27.55 -5.82
CA ALA A 970 -56.10 28.15 -5.98
C ALA A 970 -56.22 28.68 -7.43
N GLU A 971 -57.31 28.33 -8.10
CA GLU A 971 -57.63 28.87 -9.42
C GLU A 971 -57.60 30.41 -9.35
N PRO A 972 -57.07 31.10 -10.38
CA PRO A 972 -57.14 32.55 -10.43
C PRO A 972 -58.60 32.95 -10.56
N GLU A 973 -59.12 33.68 -9.57
CA GLU A 973 -60.38 34.39 -9.69
C GLU A 973 -60.32 35.32 -10.90
N SER A 974 -61.28 35.16 -11.80
CA SER A 974 -61.51 36.07 -12.91
C SER A 974 -62.05 37.40 -12.40
N GLU A 975 -61.29 38.48 -12.62
CA GLU A 975 -61.76 39.69 -13.33
C GLU A 975 -60.58 40.55 -13.81
#